data_AF-A0A927INA9-F1
#
_entry.id   AF-A0A927INA9-F1
#
_cell.length_a   1.000
_cell.length_b   1.000
_cell.length_c   1.000
_cell.angle_alpha   90.00
_cell.angle_beta   90.00
_cell.angle_gamma   90.00
#
_symmetry.space_group_name_H-M   'P 1'
#
loop_
_entity.id
_entity.type
_entity.pdbx_description
1 polymer ?
#
loop_
_entity_poly.entity_id
_entity_poly.type
_entity_poly.pdbx_seq_one_letter_code
_entity_poly.pdbx_strand_id
1 'polypeptide(L)'
;MPTILRYFINGLYADRLDLGAAASDYVLTDQQVVATGSGGVNTVWAALGVELDARNLLGGTDVVVFNHRWDQYTKDISSVSGAIVFSYTDSTSGLTEKVTVANGATTLGRDQLIFADGAVLTHHARAALQSSLGAALSSVAGQDSSLSSTAYSPPEPAGNKLRAFASTTSATTGATFAMAEEGQSTIITGTSRIDKVYVKAGAQVDARNLFAGEDQIYLTGNWLDYTRSLTEISGAITFTRTVNGATERVIVSNGATSFGRDRLHFADGQMSFNTLSQGNTGSNPSTARVQIVFTPNDNAPQTEDVEVSTNPSQVQDMTVDLRRSMTPGSGGWYSGNVLVFSVSLAEAVNIDTTGGQPRLALRLGERTAWADYSAALTGQGGQQVQEIKFSYTVQAGDAAPTGLSVQANALSLNGAQILLSATQQVADLTHSATALASSSLGINTDINASRMAQLSGPQLAALSRAQGQEFAAAGAMQALSDAQILALQASLIDLVPPDRWAQMQAPSLSGLSASQVTALSAGQAARMDSQQLLALGSKLSCLSADAIAALDLASLSLEQTHTLTGLQLHALLQRGLLQALAHPPSALQWHAPDPQGLGLTELGNSAGTDDAERALLHDHLGQRQSLQMAHINTLAQLQALASAVDRLMLTVAGGQPLVALTPEDLALLGIR
;
A
#
# COMPACT_ATOMS: atom_id res chain seq x y z
N MET A 1 -30.73 -12.43 20.89
CA MET A 1 -29.54 -12.53 20.02
C MET A 1 -28.60 -11.42 20.46
N PRO A 2 -27.34 -11.71 20.76
CA PRO A 2 -26.40 -10.72 21.29
C PRO A 2 -26.06 -9.66 20.24
N THR A 3 -25.78 -8.44 20.69
CA THR A 3 -25.23 -7.39 19.83
C THR A 3 -23.77 -7.72 19.52
N ILE A 4 -23.36 -7.65 18.25
CA ILE A 4 -22.00 -7.94 17.83
C ILE A 4 -21.26 -6.63 17.62
N LEU A 5 -20.21 -6.43 18.40
CA LEU A 5 -19.23 -5.37 18.25
C LEU A 5 -17.96 -5.90 17.58
N ARG A 6 -17.50 -5.20 16.55
CA ARG A 6 -16.23 -5.47 15.89
C ARG A 6 -15.31 -4.29 16.11
N TYR A 7 -14.21 -4.52 16.82
CA TYR A 7 -13.16 -3.54 17.02
C TYR A 7 -12.00 -3.86 16.09
N PHE A 8 -11.62 -2.88 15.27
CA PHE A 8 -10.45 -2.93 14.42
C PHE A 8 -9.41 -1.97 14.95
N ILE A 9 -8.32 -2.55 15.40
CA ILE A 9 -7.18 -1.87 15.99
C ILE A 9 -6.21 -1.56 14.85
N ASN A 10 -6.08 -0.28 14.49
CA ASN A 10 -5.34 0.18 13.31
C ASN A 10 -4.16 1.10 13.66
N GLY A 11 -3.32 0.71 14.61
CA GLY A 11 -2.06 1.39 14.95
C GLY A 11 -0.81 0.67 14.44
N LEU A 12 0.33 1.37 14.48
CA LEU A 12 1.67 0.80 14.27
C LEU A 12 2.36 0.43 15.60
N TYR A 13 1.69 0.68 16.74
CA TYR A 13 2.26 0.64 18.09
C TYR A 13 1.27 0.01 19.09
N ALA A 14 1.66 -0.06 20.38
CA ALA A 14 0.91 -0.67 21.47
C ALA A 14 -0.54 -0.17 21.57
N ASP A 15 -1.48 -0.86 20.95
CA ASP A 15 -2.89 -0.52 20.94
C ASP A 15 -3.64 -1.19 22.11
N ARG A 16 -4.68 -0.53 22.63
CA ARG A 16 -5.44 -1.00 23.80
C ARG A 16 -6.93 -1.08 23.49
N LEU A 17 -7.58 -2.13 23.98
CA LEU A 17 -9.04 -2.26 24.04
C LEU A 17 -9.41 -2.78 25.43
N ASP A 18 -9.80 -1.88 26.33
CA ASP A 18 -10.23 -2.25 27.67
C ASP A 18 -11.75 -2.44 27.72
N LEU A 19 -12.19 -3.68 27.86
CA LEU A 19 -13.61 -3.99 28.05
C LEU A 19 -13.98 -3.97 29.54
N GLY A 20 -13.01 -4.05 30.44
CA GLY A 20 -13.16 -4.30 31.87
C GLY A 20 -13.14 -3.05 32.75
N ALA A 21 -12.89 -1.86 32.20
CA ALA A 21 -12.90 -0.61 32.96
C ALA A 21 -14.21 -0.41 33.74
N ALA A 22 -14.06 -0.19 35.05
CA ALA A 22 -15.03 -0.08 36.13
C ALA A 22 -16.54 -0.15 35.79
N ALA A 23 -17.19 -1.20 36.30
CA ALA A 23 -18.63 -1.47 36.29
C ALA A 23 -19.55 -0.39 36.91
N SER A 24 -19.01 0.74 37.41
CA SER A 24 -19.83 1.86 37.89
C SER A 24 -20.37 2.73 36.76
N ASP A 25 -19.73 2.70 35.59
CA ASP A 25 -19.97 3.73 34.58
C ASP A 25 -20.77 3.17 33.38
N TYR A 26 -20.69 1.86 33.09
CA TYR A 26 -21.42 1.21 31.98
C TYR A 26 -21.53 -0.33 32.12
N VAL A 27 -22.41 -0.94 31.32
CA VAL A 27 -22.66 -2.39 31.30
C VAL A 27 -22.56 -2.91 29.85
N LEU A 28 -21.54 -3.73 29.55
CA LEU A 28 -21.36 -4.39 28.25
C LEU A 28 -22.06 -5.76 28.15
N THR A 29 -22.92 -6.09 29.12
CA THR A 29 -23.60 -7.38 29.21
C THR A 29 -24.27 -7.81 27.89
N ASP A 30 -24.17 -9.10 27.59
CA ASP A 30 -24.78 -9.77 26.43
C ASP A 30 -24.24 -9.29 25.07
N GLN A 31 -23.01 -8.78 25.05
CA GLN A 31 -22.34 -8.39 23.81
C GLN A 31 -21.25 -9.38 23.39
N GLN A 32 -21.22 -9.64 22.10
CA GLN A 32 -20.13 -10.36 21.45
C GLN A 32 -19.14 -9.35 20.89
N VAL A 33 -17.92 -9.37 21.38
CA VAL A 33 -16.84 -8.50 20.96
C VAL A 33 -15.86 -9.30 20.12
N VAL A 34 -15.62 -8.86 18.89
CA VAL A 34 -14.56 -9.40 18.02
C VAL A 34 -13.46 -8.38 17.94
N ALA A 35 -12.30 -8.69 18.51
CA ALA A 35 -11.11 -7.85 18.43
C ALA A 35 -10.24 -8.30 17.25
N THR A 36 -9.98 -7.38 16.32
CA THR A 36 -9.04 -7.56 15.22
C THR A 36 -7.88 -6.61 15.42
N GLY A 37 -6.67 -7.16 15.55
CA GLY A 37 -5.46 -6.42 15.89
C GLY A 37 -4.73 -5.86 14.67
N SER A 38 -3.48 -5.44 14.90
CA SER A 38 -2.60 -4.78 13.93
C SER A 38 -1.32 -5.59 13.67
N GLY A 39 -0.33 -5.02 12.97
CA GLY A 39 0.99 -5.64 12.84
C GLY A 39 1.87 -5.53 14.10
N GLY A 40 1.50 -4.70 15.07
CA GLY A 40 2.20 -4.49 16.34
C GLY A 40 1.45 -5.11 17.52
N VAL A 41 2.05 -5.04 18.72
CA VAL A 41 1.48 -5.61 19.96
C VAL A 41 0.18 -4.90 20.34
N ASN A 42 -0.88 -5.66 20.53
CA ASN A 42 -2.20 -5.18 20.95
C ASN A 42 -2.51 -5.74 22.35
N THR A 43 -3.16 -4.96 23.19
CA THR A 43 -3.62 -5.38 24.52
C THR A 43 -5.13 -5.31 24.60
N VAL A 44 -5.77 -6.42 24.98
CA VAL A 44 -7.23 -6.50 25.14
C VAL A 44 -7.57 -7.03 26.53
N TRP A 45 -8.38 -6.29 27.27
CA TRP A 45 -8.92 -6.75 28.56
C TRP A 45 -10.28 -7.38 28.34
N ALA A 46 -10.48 -8.56 28.93
CA ALA A 46 -11.78 -9.22 28.99
C ALA A 46 -12.68 -8.53 30.03
N ALA A 47 -13.98 -8.80 29.95
CA ALA A 47 -14.96 -8.26 30.87
C ALA A 47 -16.04 -9.27 31.22
N LEU A 48 -16.54 -9.16 32.45
CA LEU A 48 -17.67 -9.95 32.91
C LEU A 48 -18.94 -9.57 32.13
N GLY A 49 -19.65 -10.57 31.61
CA GLY A 49 -20.84 -10.37 30.77
C GLY A 49 -20.55 -10.20 29.27
N VAL A 50 -19.28 -10.30 28.85
CA VAL A 50 -18.85 -10.15 27.45
C VAL A 50 -18.31 -11.47 26.90
N GLU A 51 -18.68 -11.77 25.66
CA GLU A 51 -18.03 -12.82 24.86
C GLU A 51 -17.01 -12.20 23.91
N LEU A 52 -15.72 -12.29 24.27
CA LEU A 52 -14.58 -11.78 23.52
C LEU A 52 -14.01 -12.86 22.59
N ASP A 53 -13.94 -12.58 21.29
CA ASP A 53 -13.13 -13.31 20.30
C ASP A 53 -11.87 -12.51 19.98
N ALA A 54 -10.74 -12.97 20.52
CA ALA A 54 -9.41 -12.39 20.37
C ALA A 54 -8.49 -13.27 19.49
N ARG A 55 -9.06 -14.06 18.56
CA ARG A 55 -8.26 -14.94 17.70
C ARG A 55 -7.48 -14.22 16.60
N ASN A 56 -7.88 -12.98 16.26
CA ASN A 56 -7.37 -12.25 15.10
C ASN A 56 -6.60 -11.00 15.52
N LEU A 57 -5.79 -11.06 16.58
CA LEU A 57 -4.94 -9.93 16.99
C LEU A 57 -3.72 -9.70 16.05
N LEU A 58 -3.45 -10.65 15.15
CA LEU A 58 -2.52 -10.54 14.03
C LEU A 58 -1.03 -10.55 14.42
N GLY A 59 -0.29 -9.46 14.20
CA GLY A 59 1.17 -9.44 14.32
C GLY A 59 1.65 -9.03 15.72
N GLY A 60 2.84 -9.47 16.10
CA GLY A 60 3.40 -9.22 17.44
C GLY A 60 3.06 -10.33 18.44
N THR A 61 3.48 -10.14 19.69
CA THR A 61 3.02 -10.96 20.83
C THR A 61 1.97 -10.13 21.55
N ASP A 62 0.72 -10.34 21.19
CA ASP A 62 -0.41 -9.60 21.76
C ASP A 62 -0.65 -10.02 23.20
N VAL A 63 -1.39 -9.21 23.95
CA VAL A 63 -1.70 -9.44 25.36
C VAL A 63 -3.20 -9.53 25.56
N VAL A 64 -3.67 -10.65 26.11
CA VAL A 64 -5.07 -10.84 26.51
C VAL A 64 -5.12 -10.92 28.02
N VAL A 65 -5.78 -9.95 28.64
CA VAL A 65 -5.86 -9.81 30.10
C VAL A 65 -7.21 -10.31 30.60
N PHE A 66 -7.17 -11.26 31.54
CA PHE A 66 -8.33 -11.92 32.14
C PHE A 66 -8.59 -11.39 33.55
N ASN A 67 -9.85 -11.36 33.99
CA ASN A 67 -10.20 -10.82 35.32
C ASN A 67 -9.98 -11.82 36.46
N HIS A 68 -9.98 -13.12 36.18
CA HIS A 68 -9.97 -14.17 37.20
C HIS A 68 -8.72 -15.05 37.13
N ARG A 69 -8.60 -15.95 38.12
CA ARG A 69 -7.49 -16.91 38.19
C ARG A 69 -7.69 -18.03 37.17
N TRP A 70 -6.59 -18.60 36.68
CA TRP A 70 -6.61 -19.68 35.69
C TRP A 70 -7.51 -20.85 36.11
N ASP A 71 -7.45 -21.28 37.37
CA ASP A 71 -8.21 -22.41 37.89
C ASP A 71 -9.73 -22.15 38.00
N GLN A 72 -10.15 -20.89 37.98
CA GLN A 72 -11.56 -20.51 38.02
C GLN A 72 -12.25 -20.60 36.65
N TYR A 73 -11.50 -20.55 35.55
CA TYR A 73 -12.07 -20.70 34.21
C TYR A 73 -12.30 -22.17 33.88
N THR A 74 -13.49 -22.47 33.37
CA THR A 74 -13.71 -23.65 32.53
C THR A 74 -12.99 -23.45 31.20
N LYS A 75 -12.42 -24.52 30.64
CA LYS A 75 -11.55 -24.47 29.47
C LYS A 75 -11.99 -25.49 28.45
N ASP A 76 -12.04 -25.09 27.19
CA ASP A 76 -12.34 -25.96 26.06
C ASP A 76 -11.39 -25.68 24.88
N ILE A 77 -11.21 -26.68 24.02
CA ILE A 77 -10.42 -26.57 22.79
C ILE A 77 -11.31 -26.91 21.61
N SER A 78 -11.50 -25.95 20.71
CA SER A 78 -12.26 -26.14 19.48
C SER A 78 -11.66 -27.28 18.65
N SER A 79 -12.45 -28.32 18.36
CA SER A 79 -12.03 -29.45 17.51
C SER A 79 -11.75 -29.07 16.05
N VAL A 80 -12.28 -27.93 15.60
CA VAL A 80 -12.13 -27.43 14.22
C VAL A 80 -10.93 -26.49 14.11
N SER A 81 -10.84 -25.49 14.98
CA SER A 81 -9.83 -24.43 14.88
C SER A 81 -8.64 -24.62 15.81
N GLY A 82 -8.76 -25.47 16.83
CA GLY A 82 -7.81 -25.58 17.93
C GLY A 82 -7.78 -24.36 18.86
N ALA A 83 -8.64 -23.37 18.66
CA ALA A 83 -8.76 -22.20 19.51
C ALA A 83 -9.12 -22.62 20.94
N ILE A 84 -8.59 -21.87 21.91
CA ILE A 84 -8.84 -22.12 23.34
C ILE A 84 -9.96 -21.19 23.79
N VAL A 85 -10.97 -21.75 24.46
CA VAL A 85 -12.08 -20.99 25.04
C VAL A 85 -11.96 -21.07 26.56
N PHE A 86 -11.90 -19.91 27.21
CA PHE A 86 -11.99 -19.76 28.65
C PHE A 86 -13.36 -19.19 29.00
N SER A 87 -14.09 -19.83 29.93
CA SER A 87 -15.39 -19.32 30.41
C SER A 87 -15.45 -19.31 31.93
N TYR A 88 -15.76 -18.15 32.50
CA TYR A 88 -16.05 -17.96 33.92
C TYR A 88 -17.45 -17.35 34.06
N THR A 89 -18.29 -17.97 34.90
CA THR A 89 -19.62 -17.44 35.22
C THR A 89 -19.64 -17.03 36.68
N ASP A 90 -19.91 -15.76 36.94
CA ASP A 90 -20.03 -15.25 38.30
C ASP A 90 -21.35 -15.71 38.92
N SER A 91 -21.28 -16.41 40.06
CA SER A 91 -22.46 -16.99 40.70
C SER A 91 -23.42 -15.96 41.30
N THR A 92 -22.96 -14.73 41.55
CA THR A 92 -23.77 -13.69 42.18
C THR A 92 -24.55 -12.90 41.14
N SER A 93 -23.90 -12.46 40.06
CA SER A 93 -24.53 -11.70 38.98
C SER A 93 -25.13 -12.56 37.87
N GLY A 94 -24.69 -13.82 37.73
CA GLY A 94 -25.06 -14.70 36.63
C GLY A 94 -24.39 -14.36 35.29
N LEU A 95 -23.55 -13.32 35.27
CA LEU A 95 -22.85 -12.87 34.07
C LEU A 95 -21.68 -13.80 33.75
N THR A 96 -21.42 -13.98 32.46
CA THR A 96 -20.32 -14.84 31.98
C THR A 96 -19.26 -14.00 31.28
N GLU A 97 -18.02 -14.12 31.72
CA GLU A 97 -16.84 -13.74 30.94
C GLU A 97 -16.45 -14.93 30.07
N LYS A 98 -16.52 -14.75 28.75
CA LYS A 98 -16.12 -15.78 27.79
C LYS A 98 -15.07 -15.23 26.85
N VAL A 99 -13.90 -15.85 26.79
CA VAL A 99 -12.79 -15.39 25.97
C VAL A 99 -12.32 -16.52 25.07
N THR A 100 -12.29 -16.27 23.77
CA THR A 100 -11.74 -17.19 22.76
C THR A 100 -10.43 -16.62 22.25
N VAL A 101 -9.35 -17.38 22.39
CA VAL A 101 -8.00 -16.98 21.92
C VAL A 101 -7.50 -17.91 20.82
N ALA A 102 -6.53 -17.43 20.05
CA ALA A 102 -5.91 -18.20 18.99
C ALA A 102 -5.28 -19.51 19.53
N ASN A 103 -4.90 -20.40 18.62
CA ASN A 103 -4.37 -21.71 19.01
C ASN A 103 -2.84 -21.74 19.18
N GLY A 104 -2.14 -20.61 19.01
CA GLY A 104 -0.68 -20.51 19.15
C GLY A 104 0.18 -21.32 18.19
N ALA A 105 -0.40 -21.98 17.17
CA ALA A 105 0.36 -22.84 16.25
C ALA A 105 1.31 -22.03 15.35
N THR A 106 0.87 -20.86 14.91
CA THR A 106 1.66 -19.92 14.11
C THR A 106 2.18 -18.78 15.00
N THR A 107 3.19 -18.07 14.54
CA THR A 107 3.73 -16.89 15.25
C THR A 107 2.71 -15.76 15.40
N LEU A 108 1.70 -15.68 14.51
CA LEU A 108 0.62 -14.69 14.54
C LEU A 108 -0.50 -14.97 15.57
N GLY A 109 -0.43 -16.08 16.30
CA GLY A 109 -1.39 -16.39 17.37
C GLY A 109 -0.71 -16.75 18.69
N ARG A 110 0.58 -16.41 18.80
CA ARG A 110 1.39 -16.66 20.00
C ARG A 110 1.33 -15.43 20.89
N ASP A 111 0.22 -15.35 21.60
CA ASP A 111 -0.11 -14.22 22.45
C ASP A 111 0.23 -14.54 23.92
N GLN A 112 0.35 -13.51 24.74
CA GLN A 112 0.51 -13.60 26.18
C GLN A 112 -0.87 -13.52 26.85
N LEU A 113 -1.22 -14.58 27.57
CA LEU A 113 -2.45 -14.67 28.35
C LEU A 113 -2.11 -14.32 29.81
N ILE A 114 -2.70 -13.26 30.35
CA ILE A 114 -2.44 -12.78 31.72
C ILE A 114 -3.69 -13.01 32.56
N PHE A 115 -3.57 -13.87 33.57
CA PHE A 115 -4.61 -14.17 34.55
C PHE A 115 -4.33 -13.46 35.88
N ALA A 116 -5.28 -13.52 36.81
CA ALA A 116 -5.09 -12.93 38.15
C ALA A 116 -3.97 -13.60 38.97
N ASP A 117 -3.56 -14.83 38.62
CA ASP A 117 -2.57 -15.64 39.33
C ASP A 117 -1.31 -16.00 38.51
N GLY A 118 -1.12 -15.39 37.33
CA GLY A 118 0.06 -15.62 36.51
C GLY A 118 -0.18 -15.35 35.03
N ALA A 119 0.88 -15.39 34.23
CA ALA A 119 0.81 -15.29 32.78
C ALA A 119 1.43 -16.49 32.07
N VAL A 120 0.99 -16.74 30.84
CA VAL A 120 1.50 -17.82 29.99
C VAL A 120 1.28 -17.51 28.51
N LEU A 121 2.15 -18.02 27.63
CA LEU A 121 1.95 -17.91 26.19
C LEU A 121 0.89 -18.90 25.69
N THR A 122 0.05 -18.46 24.75
CA THR A 122 -1.08 -19.22 24.18
C THR A 122 -0.69 -20.61 23.69
N HIS A 123 0.48 -20.77 23.08
CA HIS A 123 0.95 -22.06 22.58
C HIS A 123 1.34 -23.06 23.71
N HIS A 124 1.90 -22.56 24.82
CA HIS A 124 2.17 -23.37 26.00
C HIS A 124 0.88 -23.73 26.74
N ALA A 125 -0.05 -22.78 26.87
CA ALA A 125 -1.40 -23.02 27.38
C ALA A 125 -2.09 -24.14 26.59
N ARG A 126 -2.10 -24.07 25.25
CA ARG A 126 -2.66 -25.12 24.40
C ARG A 126 -2.02 -26.48 24.66
N ALA A 127 -0.69 -26.57 24.67
CA ALA A 127 0.01 -27.84 24.83
C ALA A 127 -0.34 -28.54 26.16
N ALA A 128 -0.43 -27.76 27.25
CA ALA A 128 -0.88 -28.28 28.54
C ALA A 128 -2.36 -28.73 28.50
N LEU A 129 -3.24 -27.91 27.93
CA LEU A 129 -4.67 -28.17 27.87
C LEU A 129 -5.06 -29.34 26.94
N GLN A 130 -4.26 -29.63 25.91
CA GLN A 130 -4.41 -30.82 25.09
C GLN A 130 -4.12 -32.12 25.86
N SER A 131 -3.27 -32.05 26.89
CA SER A 131 -2.97 -33.19 27.76
C SER A 131 -4.03 -33.34 28.85
N SER A 132 -4.48 -32.22 29.42
CA SER A 132 -5.57 -32.17 30.39
C SER A 132 -6.17 -30.77 30.46
N LEU A 133 -7.48 -30.65 30.24
CA LEU A 133 -8.21 -29.37 30.40
C LEU A 133 -8.16 -28.83 31.85
N GLY A 134 -7.82 -29.69 32.82
CA GLY A 134 -7.63 -29.34 34.23
C GLY A 134 -6.18 -29.06 34.63
N ALA A 135 -5.24 -28.92 33.68
CA ALA A 135 -3.85 -28.61 33.99
C ALA A 135 -3.74 -27.32 34.82
N ALA A 136 -2.97 -27.35 35.92
CA ALA A 136 -2.73 -26.18 36.75
C ALA A 136 -1.78 -25.22 36.05
N LEU A 137 -1.98 -23.90 36.21
CA LEU A 137 -1.13 -22.88 35.55
C LEU A 137 0.36 -23.07 35.88
N SER A 138 0.67 -23.40 37.14
CA SER A 138 2.05 -23.68 37.60
C SER A 138 2.72 -24.88 36.93
N SER A 139 1.96 -25.76 36.28
CA SER A 139 2.49 -26.90 35.51
C SER A 139 2.71 -26.57 34.03
N VAL A 140 2.26 -25.40 33.56
CA VAL A 140 2.39 -24.99 32.17
C VAL A 140 3.80 -24.45 31.92
N ALA A 141 4.43 -24.91 30.83
CA ALA A 141 5.76 -24.46 30.47
C ALA A 141 5.81 -22.95 30.22
N GLY A 142 6.87 -22.29 30.70
CA GLY A 142 7.05 -20.85 30.50
C GLY A 142 6.04 -19.97 31.26
N GLN A 143 5.39 -20.52 32.29
CA GLN A 143 4.54 -19.74 33.19
C GLN A 143 5.36 -18.66 33.90
N ASP A 144 4.80 -17.45 33.94
CA ASP A 144 5.36 -16.30 34.64
C ASP A 144 4.47 -15.97 35.86
N SER A 145 4.97 -16.26 37.05
CA SER A 145 4.27 -15.97 38.31
C SER A 145 4.46 -14.54 38.79
N SER A 146 5.34 -13.77 38.15
CA SER A 146 5.59 -12.36 38.52
C SER A 146 4.58 -11.39 37.90
N LEU A 147 3.86 -11.84 36.87
CA LEU A 147 2.87 -11.06 36.15
C LEU A 147 1.45 -11.48 36.52
N SER A 148 0.58 -10.51 36.87
CA SER A 148 -0.85 -10.75 37.11
C SER A 148 -1.69 -9.66 36.47
N SER A 149 -2.95 -9.95 36.18
CA SER A 149 -3.87 -8.97 35.58
C SER A 149 -4.07 -7.73 36.44
N THR A 150 -4.00 -7.86 37.77
CA THR A 150 -4.12 -6.75 38.73
C THR A 150 -2.87 -5.86 38.83
N ALA A 151 -1.71 -6.38 38.44
CA ALA A 151 -0.43 -5.64 38.47
C ALA A 151 0.05 -5.23 37.07
N TYR A 152 -0.64 -5.68 36.02
CA TYR A 152 -0.26 -5.42 34.65
C TYR A 152 -0.50 -3.95 34.27
N SER A 153 0.58 -3.24 33.98
CA SER A 153 0.55 -1.87 33.47
C SER A 153 1.10 -1.85 32.04
N PRO A 154 0.26 -1.66 31.02
CA PRO A 154 0.68 -1.58 29.62
C PRO A 154 1.46 -0.27 29.32
N PRO A 155 2.33 -0.23 28.30
CA PRO A 155 2.98 1.01 27.84
C PRO A 155 1.98 1.96 27.17
N GLU A 156 2.16 3.28 27.33
CA GLU A 156 1.23 4.32 26.85
C GLU A 156 0.95 4.26 25.34
N PRO A 157 -0.30 4.47 24.91
CA PRO A 157 -0.66 4.46 23.49
C PRO A 157 -0.02 5.65 22.74
N ALA A 158 0.55 5.41 21.56
CA ALA A 158 1.23 6.43 20.76
C ALA A 158 0.57 6.60 19.38
N GLY A 159 -0.41 7.51 19.29
CA GLY A 159 -1.03 7.90 18.00
C GLY A 159 -2.09 6.92 17.48
N ASN A 160 -2.76 6.21 18.39
CA ASN A 160 -3.60 5.04 18.09
C ASN A 160 -4.98 5.42 17.53
N LYS A 161 -5.45 4.64 16.53
CA LYS A 161 -6.80 4.75 15.96
C LYS A 161 -7.57 3.44 16.09
N LEU A 162 -8.61 3.45 16.91
CA LEU A 162 -9.57 2.37 17.05
C LEU A 162 -10.77 2.64 16.15
N ARG A 163 -11.27 1.61 15.47
CA ARG A 163 -12.55 1.68 14.76
C ARG A 163 -13.50 0.65 15.36
N ALA A 164 -14.63 1.10 15.85
CA ALA A 164 -15.65 0.24 16.44
C ALA A 164 -16.89 0.23 15.54
N PHE A 165 -17.31 -0.96 15.13
CA PHE A 165 -18.51 -1.17 14.33
C PHE A 165 -19.47 -2.05 15.09
N ALA A 166 -20.69 -1.56 15.29
CA ALA A 166 -21.77 -2.34 15.84
C ALA A 166 -22.64 -2.94 14.74
N SER A 167 -23.14 -4.14 15.01
CA SER A 167 -24.25 -4.73 14.28
C SER A 167 -25.15 -5.45 15.27
N THR A 168 -26.45 -5.29 15.11
CA THR A 168 -27.43 -5.96 15.96
C THR A 168 -28.55 -6.54 15.11
N THR A 169 -28.97 -7.76 15.45
CA THR A 169 -30.24 -8.32 14.95
C THR A 169 -31.37 -8.11 15.96
N SER A 170 -31.09 -7.46 17.09
CA SER A 170 -32.10 -7.16 18.12
C SER A 170 -33.09 -6.13 17.58
N ALA A 171 -34.37 -6.39 17.83
CA ALA A 171 -35.42 -5.43 17.51
C ALA A 171 -35.44 -4.25 18.50
N THR A 172 -34.83 -4.37 19.68
CA THR A 172 -35.03 -3.42 20.79
C THR A 172 -33.74 -2.87 21.40
N THR A 173 -32.59 -3.50 21.16
CA THR A 173 -31.35 -3.22 21.90
C THR A 173 -30.24 -2.81 20.94
N GLY A 174 -29.66 -1.62 21.14
CA GLY A 174 -28.46 -1.17 20.44
C GLY A 174 -27.17 -1.69 21.06
N ALA A 175 -26.05 -1.15 20.60
CA ALA A 175 -24.72 -1.42 21.10
C ALA A 175 -24.36 -0.54 22.30
N THR A 176 -23.59 -1.06 23.24
CA THR A 176 -22.84 -0.22 24.18
C THR A 176 -21.37 -0.35 23.84
N PHE A 177 -20.75 0.73 23.38
CA PHE A 177 -19.34 0.78 23.06
C PHE A 177 -18.50 0.92 24.33
N ALA A 178 -17.41 0.17 24.38
CA ALA A 178 -16.41 0.27 25.42
C ALA A 178 -15.71 1.63 25.35
N MET A 179 -15.15 2.06 26.47
CA MET A 179 -14.49 3.35 26.56
C MET A 179 -13.28 3.46 25.64
N ALA A 180 -13.15 4.58 24.93
CA ALA A 180 -11.90 4.95 24.28
C ALA A 180 -10.85 5.28 25.35
N GLU A 181 -9.60 4.81 25.22
CA GLU A 181 -8.54 5.11 26.19
C GLU A 181 -8.02 6.56 26.07
N GLU A 182 -7.43 7.06 27.17
CA GLU A 182 -6.71 8.35 27.15
C GLU A 182 -5.64 8.33 26.05
N GLY A 183 -5.60 9.38 25.23
CA GLY A 183 -4.67 9.46 24.09
C GLY A 183 -5.03 8.59 22.87
N GLN A 184 -6.11 7.80 22.92
CA GLN A 184 -6.60 7.02 21.78
C GLN A 184 -7.71 7.78 21.02
N SER A 185 -7.73 7.62 19.69
CA SER A 185 -8.81 8.11 18.84
C SER A 185 -9.70 6.96 18.40
N THR A 186 -10.99 7.04 18.71
CA THR A 186 -11.98 6.01 18.37
C THR A 186 -13.03 6.57 17.41
N ILE A 187 -13.19 5.92 16.26
CA ILE A 187 -14.27 6.21 15.32
C ILE A 187 -15.34 5.14 15.52
N ILE A 188 -16.56 5.57 15.80
CA ILE A 188 -17.68 4.68 16.13
C ILE A 188 -18.68 4.66 14.98
N THR A 189 -19.16 3.47 14.67
CA THR A 189 -20.26 3.21 13.72
C THR A 189 -21.31 2.37 14.44
N GLY A 190 -22.49 2.95 14.66
CA GLY A 190 -23.57 2.42 15.47
C GLY A 190 -24.53 1.49 14.75
N THR A 191 -25.73 1.36 15.29
CA THR A 191 -26.84 0.55 14.79
C THR A 191 -28.07 1.42 14.50
N SER A 192 -29.19 0.80 14.12
CA SER A 192 -30.47 1.54 13.98
C SER A 192 -31.29 1.56 15.27
N ARG A 193 -30.64 1.33 16.41
CA ARG A 193 -31.24 1.30 17.75
C ARG A 193 -30.43 2.24 18.64
N ILE A 194 -30.98 2.55 19.81
CA ILE A 194 -30.30 3.38 20.81
C ILE A 194 -29.01 2.71 21.24
N ASP A 195 -27.90 3.27 20.80
CA ASP A 195 -26.56 2.92 21.18
C ASP A 195 -26.09 3.77 22.36
N LYS A 196 -25.07 3.28 23.07
CA LYS A 196 -24.44 3.97 24.19
C LYS A 196 -22.94 4.06 23.96
N VAL A 197 -22.39 5.26 24.10
CA VAL A 197 -20.97 5.54 23.95
C VAL A 197 -20.46 6.16 25.24
N TYR A 198 -19.41 5.60 25.82
CA TYR A 198 -18.78 6.14 27.04
C TYR A 198 -17.40 6.70 26.70
N VAL A 199 -17.14 7.94 27.08
CA VAL A 199 -15.89 8.64 26.77
C VAL A 199 -15.06 8.80 28.04
N LYS A 200 -13.89 8.15 28.11
CA LYS A 200 -12.93 8.40 29.20
C LYS A 200 -12.37 9.81 29.10
N ALA A 201 -11.98 10.34 30.26
CA ALA A 201 -11.33 11.62 30.32
C ALA A 201 -10.02 11.61 29.50
N GLY A 202 -9.82 12.62 28.63
CA GLY A 202 -8.63 12.69 27.76
C GLY A 202 -8.68 11.83 26.48
N ALA A 203 -9.78 11.11 26.22
CA ALA A 203 -9.96 10.31 25.00
C ALA A 203 -10.51 11.13 23.82
N GLN A 204 -10.30 10.64 22.59
CA GLN A 204 -10.87 11.24 21.39
C GLN A 204 -11.89 10.31 20.74
N VAL A 205 -13.12 10.77 20.53
CA VAL A 205 -14.23 9.96 19.98
C VAL A 205 -14.94 10.70 18.86
N ASP A 206 -15.09 10.03 17.71
CA ASP A 206 -15.94 10.44 16.60
C ASP A 206 -17.21 9.57 16.59
N ALA A 207 -18.30 10.14 17.08
CA ALA A 207 -19.60 9.50 17.26
C ALA A 207 -20.63 9.95 16.20
N ARG A 208 -20.20 10.54 15.09
CA ARG A 208 -21.12 11.04 14.05
C ARG A 208 -21.91 9.94 13.34
N ASN A 209 -21.43 8.71 13.36
CA ASN A 209 -22.00 7.59 12.60
C ASN A 209 -22.77 6.60 13.48
N LEU A 210 -23.42 7.06 14.55
CA LEU A 210 -24.26 6.19 15.38
C LEU A 210 -25.56 5.76 14.68
N PHE A 211 -25.90 6.42 13.56
CA PHE A 211 -27.07 6.16 12.71
C PHE A 211 -28.41 6.52 13.34
N ALA A 212 -29.32 5.56 13.56
CA ALA A 212 -30.71 5.86 13.89
C ALA A 212 -31.00 5.50 15.33
N GLY A 213 -31.68 6.38 16.03
CA GLY A 213 -31.84 6.26 17.47
C GLY A 213 -31.68 7.64 18.08
N GLU A 214 -32.10 7.79 19.33
CA GLU A 214 -31.58 8.87 20.16
C GLU A 214 -30.44 8.25 20.95
N ASP A 215 -29.25 8.22 20.35
CA ASP A 215 -28.10 7.53 20.93
C ASP A 215 -27.57 8.31 22.14
N GLN A 216 -26.93 7.61 23.08
CA GLN A 216 -26.51 8.20 24.35
C GLN A 216 -24.99 8.28 24.42
N ILE A 217 -24.43 9.48 24.44
CA ILE A 217 -22.99 9.72 24.57
C ILE A 217 -22.71 10.27 25.97
N TYR A 218 -21.92 9.55 26.77
CA TYR A 218 -21.57 9.89 28.14
C TYR A 218 -20.17 10.48 28.19
N LEU A 219 -20.09 11.74 28.61
CA LEU A 219 -18.88 12.49 28.87
C LEU A 219 -18.66 12.60 30.38
N THR A 220 -17.40 12.62 30.80
CA THR A 220 -17.03 12.62 32.24
C THR A 220 -16.88 14.02 32.83
N GLY A 221 -16.90 15.08 32.00
CA GLY A 221 -16.81 16.47 32.45
C GLY A 221 -18.15 17.17 32.64
N ASN A 222 -18.10 18.31 33.31
CA ASN A 222 -19.22 19.23 33.40
C ASN A 222 -19.41 19.98 32.07
N TRP A 223 -20.61 20.48 31.79
CA TRP A 223 -20.93 21.24 30.57
C TRP A 223 -19.96 22.39 30.29
N LEU A 224 -19.57 23.13 31.35
CA LEU A 224 -18.67 24.28 31.24
C LEU A 224 -17.20 23.90 31.08
N ASP A 225 -16.82 22.64 31.28
CA ASP A 225 -15.44 22.18 31.06
C ASP A 225 -15.09 22.14 29.57
N TYR A 226 -16.11 22.02 28.71
CA TYR A 226 -15.92 21.83 27.28
C TYR A 226 -16.06 23.14 26.50
N THR A 227 -15.00 23.44 25.75
CA THR A 227 -15.09 24.31 24.58
C THR A 227 -15.90 23.61 23.49
N ARG A 228 -16.71 24.39 22.77
CA ARG A 228 -17.62 23.90 21.73
C ARG A 228 -17.29 24.62 20.44
N SER A 229 -17.14 23.86 19.36
CA SER A 229 -16.95 24.41 18.02
C SER A 229 -17.81 23.66 17.02
N LEU A 230 -18.33 24.37 16.02
CA LEU A 230 -18.99 23.74 14.89
C LEU A 230 -17.98 23.49 13.78
N THR A 231 -18.06 22.29 13.19
CA THR A 231 -17.41 22.06 11.91
C THR A 231 -18.25 22.77 10.86
N GLU A 232 -17.65 23.74 10.17
CA GLU A 232 -18.35 24.72 9.32
C GLU A 232 -19.26 24.12 8.21
N ILE A 233 -19.15 22.81 7.92
CA ILE A 233 -19.76 22.18 6.73
C ILE A 233 -20.67 21.00 7.09
N SER A 234 -20.20 20.07 7.93
CA SER A 234 -21.05 18.98 8.40
C SER A 234 -22.03 19.43 9.48
N GLY A 235 -21.87 20.66 9.99
CA GLY A 235 -22.53 21.18 11.20
C GLY A 235 -22.18 20.42 12.48
N ALA A 236 -21.42 19.32 12.39
CA ALA A 236 -21.01 18.49 13.51
C ALA A 236 -20.43 19.32 14.65
N ILE A 237 -20.86 19.00 15.86
CA ILE A 237 -20.47 19.73 17.07
C ILE A 237 -19.27 18.98 17.66
N THR A 238 -18.19 19.72 17.88
CA THR A 238 -17.00 19.20 18.55
C THR A 238 -16.93 19.79 19.95
N PHE A 239 -16.88 18.92 20.95
CA PHE A 239 -16.62 19.24 22.35
C PHE A 239 -15.15 18.95 22.64
N THR A 240 -14.43 19.92 23.19
CA THR A 240 -13.00 19.76 23.51
C THR A 240 -12.69 20.29 24.90
N ARG A 241 -11.92 19.52 25.68
CA ARG A 241 -11.30 19.97 26.93
C ARG A 241 -9.91 19.34 27.08
N THR A 242 -9.10 19.88 27.99
CA THR A 242 -7.79 19.30 28.33
C THR A 242 -7.88 18.58 29.66
N VAL A 243 -7.46 17.31 29.70
CA VAL A 243 -7.40 16.48 30.91
C VAL A 243 -5.99 15.92 31.02
N ASN A 244 -5.31 16.11 32.15
CA ASN A 244 -3.95 15.58 32.41
C ASN A 244 -2.91 15.88 31.31
N GLY A 245 -3.09 16.94 30.51
CA GLY A 245 -2.24 17.29 29.37
C GLY A 245 -2.63 16.64 28.04
N ALA A 246 -3.59 15.70 28.03
CA ALA A 246 -4.21 15.15 26.84
C ALA A 246 -5.45 15.95 26.41
N THR A 247 -5.71 16.01 25.11
CA THR A 247 -6.91 16.63 24.55
C THR A 247 -8.03 15.60 24.48
N GLU A 248 -9.05 15.79 25.32
CA GLU A 248 -10.32 15.09 25.16
C GLU A 248 -11.10 15.76 24.02
N ARG A 249 -11.55 14.99 23.04
CA ARG A 249 -12.28 15.51 21.87
C ARG A 249 -13.45 14.59 21.52
N VAL A 250 -14.67 15.09 21.59
CA VAL A 250 -15.89 14.35 21.21
C VAL A 250 -16.57 15.04 20.05
N ILE A 251 -16.76 14.34 18.94
CA ILE A 251 -17.42 14.85 17.74
C ILE A 251 -18.77 14.15 17.60
N VAL A 252 -19.85 14.92 17.55
CA VAL A 252 -21.23 14.40 17.40
C VAL A 252 -21.92 15.03 16.20
N SER A 253 -22.97 14.38 15.73
CA SER A 253 -23.86 14.92 14.71
C SER A 253 -24.58 16.18 15.22
N ASN A 254 -25.05 17.00 14.29
CA ASN A 254 -25.61 18.32 14.59
C ASN A 254 -27.12 18.32 14.90
N GLY A 255 -27.75 17.15 15.03
CA GLY A 255 -29.18 17.05 15.34
C GLY A 255 -30.14 17.51 14.24
N ALA A 256 -29.66 17.89 13.05
CA ALA A 256 -30.52 18.43 12.00
C ALA A 256 -31.48 17.37 11.41
N THR A 257 -31.12 16.09 11.48
CA THR A 257 -31.95 14.96 11.04
C THR A 257 -32.27 14.03 12.19
N SER A 258 -33.29 13.17 12.03
CA SER A 258 -33.61 12.14 13.02
C SER A 258 -32.49 11.09 13.23
N PHE A 259 -31.47 11.05 12.37
CA PHE A 259 -30.30 10.16 12.47
C PHE A 259 -29.09 10.80 13.15
N GLY A 260 -29.24 12.01 13.71
CA GLY A 260 -28.16 12.68 14.43
C GLY A 260 -28.64 13.39 15.68
N ARG A 261 -29.88 13.10 16.11
CA ARG A 261 -30.48 13.65 17.33
C ARG A 261 -30.15 12.73 18.49
N ASP A 262 -28.91 12.86 18.94
CA ASP A 262 -28.38 12.08 20.06
C ASP A 262 -28.50 12.88 21.37
N ARG A 263 -28.39 12.18 22.48
CA ARG A 263 -28.36 12.76 23.82
C ARG A 263 -26.95 12.68 24.38
N LEU A 264 -26.42 13.83 24.79
CA LEU A 264 -25.11 13.90 25.42
C LEU A 264 -25.30 14.05 26.93
N HIS A 265 -24.70 13.15 27.71
CA HIS A 265 -24.70 13.17 29.16
C HIS A 265 -23.37 13.74 29.65
N PHE A 266 -23.42 14.81 30.43
CA PHE A 266 -22.30 15.42 31.13
C PHE A 266 -22.38 15.06 32.62
N ALA A 267 -21.33 15.29 33.39
CA ALA A 267 -21.32 15.03 34.82
C ALA A 267 -22.37 15.86 35.60
N ASP A 268 -22.73 17.03 35.09
CA ASP A 268 -23.64 17.99 35.72
C ASP A 268 -25.01 18.13 35.02
N GLY A 269 -25.29 17.34 33.99
CA GLY A 269 -26.56 17.41 33.27
C GLY A 269 -26.57 16.70 31.93
N GLN A 270 -27.59 16.96 31.12
CA GLN A 270 -27.75 16.37 29.80
C GLN A 270 -28.05 17.42 28.75
N MET A 271 -27.49 17.24 27.56
CA MET A 271 -27.75 18.04 26.38
C MET A 271 -28.62 17.26 25.40
N SER A 272 -29.64 17.94 24.90
CA SER A 272 -30.52 17.43 23.86
C SER A 272 -30.74 18.47 22.77
N PHE A 273 -31.10 17.99 21.58
CA PHE A 273 -31.45 18.84 20.45
C PHE A 273 -32.94 19.22 20.52
N ASN A 274 -33.24 20.52 20.53
CA ASN A 274 -34.59 21.01 20.24
C ASN A 274 -34.66 21.52 18.81
N THR A 275 -35.58 20.97 18.02
CA THR A 275 -35.94 21.53 16.73
C THR A 275 -36.71 22.83 16.93
N LEU A 276 -36.15 23.97 16.53
CA LEU A 276 -36.94 25.18 16.37
C LEU A 276 -37.71 25.08 15.04
N SER A 277 -39.04 25.13 15.10
CA SER A 277 -39.85 25.42 13.92
C SER A 277 -39.55 26.85 13.47
N GLN A 278 -39.29 27.06 12.17
CA GLN A 278 -38.97 28.34 11.51
C GLN A 278 -39.51 29.58 12.24
N GLY A 279 -38.61 30.35 12.86
CA GLY A 279 -38.83 31.75 13.20
C GLY A 279 -38.38 32.62 12.04
N ASN A 280 -39.28 32.85 11.09
CA ASN A 280 -39.06 33.74 9.95
C ASN A 280 -38.78 35.17 10.44
N THR A 281 -37.52 35.55 10.67
CA THR A 281 -37.14 36.94 10.98
C THR A 281 -35.87 37.33 10.23
N GLY A 282 -36.07 37.81 8.99
CA GLY A 282 -35.04 38.47 8.17
C GLY A 282 -34.86 37.81 6.82
N SER A 283 -35.31 38.49 5.75
CA SER A 283 -35.09 38.37 4.29
C SER A 283 -34.55 37.08 3.60
N ASN A 284 -34.50 35.92 4.26
CA ASN A 284 -33.95 34.69 3.69
C ASN A 284 -34.75 33.46 4.19
N PRO A 285 -35.55 32.80 3.33
CA PRO A 285 -36.51 31.77 3.73
C PRO A 285 -35.90 30.35 3.97
N SER A 286 -34.60 30.24 4.24
CA SER A 286 -33.91 28.94 4.32
C SER A 286 -32.89 28.84 5.47
N THR A 287 -33.27 29.28 6.67
CA THR A 287 -32.56 29.00 7.93
C THR A 287 -33.46 28.25 8.90
N ALA A 288 -33.16 26.98 9.22
CA ALA A 288 -33.59 26.42 10.50
C ALA A 288 -32.47 26.56 11.53
N ARG A 289 -32.81 26.98 12.74
CA ARG A 289 -31.89 27.01 13.88
C ARG A 289 -32.03 25.68 14.63
N VAL A 290 -30.92 24.99 14.91
CA VAL A 290 -30.94 23.87 15.87
C VAL A 290 -30.60 24.47 17.22
N GLN A 291 -31.57 24.49 18.13
CA GLN A 291 -31.32 24.94 19.50
C GLN A 291 -30.76 23.78 20.30
N ILE A 292 -29.61 23.98 20.94
CA ILE A 292 -29.09 23.02 21.88
C ILE A 292 -29.66 23.39 23.25
N VAL A 293 -30.22 22.40 23.95
CA VAL A 293 -30.75 22.58 25.30
C VAL A 293 -29.93 21.76 26.26
N PHE A 294 -29.27 22.43 27.19
CA PHE A 294 -28.62 21.78 28.32
C PHE A 294 -29.55 21.81 29.52
N THR A 295 -29.81 20.66 30.11
CA THR A 295 -30.62 20.51 31.33
C THR A 295 -29.71 20.03 32.46
N PRO A 296 -29.31 20.93 33.39
CA PRO A 296 -28.53 20.53 34.54
C PRO A 296 -29.31 19.58 35.46
N ASN A 297 -28.63 18.72 36.23
CA ASN A 297 -29.27 17.70 37.07
C ASN A 297 -30.29 18.26 38.07
N ASP A 298 -30.01 19.42 38.67
CA ASP A 298 -30.82 20.03 39.74
C ASP A 298 -31.40 21.41 39.37
N ASN A 299 -31.27 21.87 38.13
CA ASN A 299 -31.66 23.23 37.71
C ASN A 299 -32.54 23.26 36.46
N ALA A 300 -33.19 24.41 36.23
CA ALA A 300 -34.00 24.63 35.04
C ALA A 300 -33.16 24.57 33.74
N PRO A 301 -33.73 24.09 32.62
CA PRO A 301 -33.04 24.01 31.34
C PRO A 301 -32.44 25.35 30.90
N GLN A 302 -31.20 25.31 30.44
CA GLN A 302 -30.48 26.40 29.80
C GLN A 302 -30.50 26.19 28.28
N THR A 303 -30.88 27.24 27.53
CA THR A 303 -30.93 27.20 26.07
C THR A 303 -29.80 28.04 25.47
N GLU A 304 -29.02 27.47 24.56
CA GLU A 304 -27.99 28.17 23.80
C GLU A 304 -28.34 28.08 22.30
N ASP A 305 -28.43 29.23 21.63
CA ASP A 305 -28.73 29.30 20.20
C ASP A 305 -27.46 28.99 19.40
N VAL A 306 -27.51 27.95 18.57
CA VAL A 306 -26.44 27.60 17.64
C VAL A 306 -26.93 27.76 16.21
N GLU A 307 -26.28 28.61 15.42
CA GLU A 307 -26.60 28.78 14.01
C GLU A 307 -26.07 27.58 13.20
N VAL A 308 -26.98 26.89 12.49
CA VAL A 308 -26.67 25.72 11.66
C VAL A 308 -27.25 25.96 10.26
N SER A 309 -26.46 25.71 9.22
CA SER A 309 -26.91 25.85 7.83
C SER A 309 -27.96 24.78 7.49
N THR A 310 -29.05 25.18 6.84
CA THR A 310 -30.08 24.28 6.27
C THR A 310 -30.06 24.23 4.75
N ASN A 311 -28.95 24.60 4.13
CA ASN A 311 -28.82 24.43 2.69
C ASN A 311 -28.98 22.95 2.34
N PRO A 312 -29.80 22.58 1.34
CA PRO A 312 -29.83 21.22 0.87
C PRO A 312 -28.42 20.83 0.43
N SER A 313 -28.05 19.55 0.62
CA SER A 313 -26.78 19.06 0.11
C SER A 313 -26.61 19.44 -1.36
N GLN A 314 -25.46 20.01 -1.65
CA GLN A 314 -25.07 20.38 -2.99
C GLN A 314 -24.48 19.20 -3.75
N VAL A 315 -24.04 18.12 -3.09
CA VAL A 315 -23.45 16.97 -3.80
C VAL A 315 -24.54 16.15 -4.47
N GLN A 316 -24.61 16.20 -5.80
CA GLN A 316 -25.55 15.39 -6.58
C GLN A 316 -25.00 14.00 -6.89
N ASP A 317 -23.72 13.93 -7.26
CA ASP A 317 -23.12 12.69 -7.72
C ASP A 317 -21.60 12.69 -7.49
N MET A 318 -21.05 11.49 -7.34
CA MET A 318 -19.61 11.26 -7.28
C MET A 318 -19.25 10.09 -8.18
N THR A 319 -18.35 10.34 -9.13
CA THR A 319 -18.00 9.37 -10.18
C THR A 319 -16.52 9.34 -10.46
N VAL A 320 -16.04 8.25 -11.09
CA VAL A 320 -14.72 8.22 -11.70
C VAL A 320 -14.81 8.88 -13.08
N ASP A 321 -14.02 9.94 -13.30
CA ASP A 321 -13.86 10.57 -14.60
C ASP A 321 -12.92 9.72 -15.46
N LEU A 322 -13.49 8.73 -16.16
CA LEU A 322 -12.74 7.81 -17.02
C LEU A 322 -12.06 8.50 -18.21
N ARG A 323 -12.46 9.73 -18.58
CA ARG A 323 -11.84 10.48 -19.67
C ARG A 323 -10.56 11.18 -19.23
N ARG A 324 -10.42 11.45 -17.93
CA ARG A 324 -9.26 12.11 -17.32
C ARG A 324 -8.37 11.13 -16.55
N SER A 325 -8.92 10.00 -16.13
CA SER A 325 -8.17 8.89 -15.54
C SER A 325 -7.35 8.17 -16.59
N MET A 326 -6.26 7.51 -16.17
CA MET A 326 -5.59 6.56 -17.05
C MET A 326 -6.47 5.33 -17.32
N THR A 327 -6.44 4.85 -18.56
CA THR A 327 -7.26 3.72 -19.02
C THR A 327 -6.93 2.46 -18.20
N PRO A 328 -7.93 1.78 -17.62
CA PRO A 328 -7.70 0.52 -16.91
C PRO A 328 -7.28 -0.59 -17.88
N GLY A 329 -6.47 -1.54 -17.40
CA GLY A 329 -6.22 -2.80 -18.10
C GLY A 329 -7.39 -3.78 -17.95
N SER A 330 -7.24 -4.99 -18.52
CA SER A 330 -8.25 -6.07 -18.45
C SER A 330 -8.64 -6.48 -17.01
N GLY A 331 -7.77 -6.20 -16.03
CA GLY A 331 -7.95 -6.50 -14.60
C GLY A 331 -8.20 -5.27 -13.72
N GLY A 332 -8.41 -4.08 -14.30
CA GLY A 332 -8.63 -2.83 -13.56
C GLY A 332 -7.41 -1.90 -13.54
N TRP A 333 -7.24 -1.16 -12.46
CA TRP A 333 -6.13 -0.22 -12.26
C TRP A 333 -5.03 -0.79 -11.36
N TYR A 334 -3.81 -0.34 -11.60
CA TYR A 334 -2.58 -0.84 -11.01
C TYR A 334 -1.73 0.29 -10.44
N SER A 335 -0.71 -0.06 -9.65
CA SER A 335 0.23 0.89 -9.04
C SER A 335 0.82 1.84 -10.08
N GLY A 336 0.87 3.12 -9.74
CA GLY A 336 1.28 4.21 -10.63
C GLY A 336 0.15 4.74 -11.52
N ASN A 337 -1.01 4.07 -11.60
CA ASN A 337 -2.13 4.64 -12.33
C ASN A 337 -2.71 5.87 -11.60
N VAL A 338 -3.06 6.91 -12.35
CA VAL A 338 -3.68 8.13 -11.84
C VAL A 338 -5.16 8.08 -12.16
N LEU A 339 -5.97 8.13 -11.12
CA LEU A 339 -7.42 8.14 -11.17
C LEU A 339 -7.92 9.54 -10.88
N VAL A 340 -8.91 9.99 -11.64
CA VAL A 340 -9.55 11.29 -11.46
C VAL A 340 -11.01 11.06 -11.07
N PHE A 341 -11.45 11.75 -10.02
CA PHE A 341 -12.80 11.68 -9.49
C PHE A 341 -13.50 13.02 -9.66
N SER A 342 -14.78 12.96 -9.98
CA SER A 342 -15.68 14.09 -10.05
C SER A 342 -16.63 14.11 -8.86
N VAL A 343 -16.81 15.27 -8.26
CA VAL A 343 -17.93 15.57 -7.36
C VAL A 343 -18.79 16.62 -8.05
N SER A 344 -19.98 16.22 -8.51
CA SER A 344 -20.94 17.09 -9.19
C SER A 344 -21.82 17.81 -8.17
N LEU A 345 -22.01 19.12 -8.37
CA LEU A 345 -22.74 19.99 -7.46
C LEU A 345 -24.05 20.49 -8.07
N ALA A 346 -25.05 20.72 -7.21
CA ALA A 346 -26.36 21.22 -7.61
C ALA A 346 -26.36 22.69 -8.00
N GLU A 347 -25.54 23.49 -7.32
CA GLU A 347 -25.30 24.88 -7.63
C GLU A 347 -23.80 25.14 -7.75
N ALA A 348 -23.45 26.21 -8.47
CA ALA A 348 -22.06 26.62 -8.62
C ALA A 348 -21.49 27.12 -7.29
N VAL A 349 -20.25 26.72 -6.97
CA VAL A 349 -19.54 27.12 -5.76
C VAL A 349 -18.22 27.84 -6.05
N ASN A 350 -17.80 28.69 -5.12
CA ASN A 350 -16.46 29.24 -5.03
C ASN A 350 -15.67 28.42 -4.01
N ILE A 351 -14.48 27.97 -4.39
CA ILE A 351 -13.55 27.22 -3.55
C ILE A 351 -12.40 28.15 -3.17
N ASP A 352 -12.29 28.45 -1.88
CA ASP A 352 -11.16 29.14 -1.29
C ASP A 352 -10.19 28.12 -0.69
N THR A 353 -8.95 28.08 -1.19
CA THR A 353 -7.90 27.16 -0.75
C THR A 353 -6.82 27.83 0.12
N THR A 354 -7.05 29.06 0.56
CA THR A 354 -6.07 29.82 1.36
C THR A 354 -5.74 29.15 2.69
N GLY A 355 -6.72 28.49 3.33
CA GLY A 355 -6.52 27.74 4.58
C GLY A 355 -6.10 26.28 4.39
N GLY A 356 -6.09 25.77 3.15
CA GLY A 356 -5.71 24.40 2.81
C GLY A 356 -6.46 23.86 1.59
N GLN A 357 -6.27 22.57 1.26
CA GLN A 357 -6.83 21.97 0.04
C GLN A 357 -7.80 20.83 0.37
N PRO A 358 -9.00 20.78 -0.26
CA PRO A 358 -9.93 19.69 -0.06
C PRO A 358 -9.33 18.33 -0.45
N ARG A 359 -9.84 17.25 0.13
CA ARG A 359 -9.47 15.88 -0.17
C ARG A 359 -10.71 14.98 -0.13
N LEU A 360 -10.71 13.93 -0.95
CA LEU A 360 -11.79 12.95 -1.00
C LEU A 360 -11.29 11.60 -0.47
N ALA A 361 -11.97 11.06 0.55
CA ALA A 361 -11.65 9.74 1.10
C ALA A 361 -12.17 8.61 0.19
N LEU A 362 -11.25 7.82 -0.36
CA LEU A 362 -11.54 6.63 -1.14
C LEU A 362 -11.45 5.38 -0.28
N ARG A 363 -12.37 4.44 -0.45
CA ARG A 363 -12.36 3.12 0.17
C ARG A 363 -11.79 2.11 -0.82
N LEU A 364 -10.66 1.51 -0.44
CA LEU A 364 -9.93 0.48 -1.17
C LEU A 364 -10.05 -0.83 -0.39
N GLY A 365 -11.15 -1.55 -0.58
CA GLY A 365 -11.51 -2.67 0.29
C GLY A 365 -11.68 -2.21 1.73
N GLU A 366 -10.80 -2.69 2.63
CA GLU A 366 -10.81 -2.31 4.04
C GLU A 366 -9.89 -1.12 4.39
N ARG A 367 -9.18 -0.56 3.42
CA ARG A 367 -8.27 0.58 3.59
C ARG A 367 -8.91 1.89 3.12
N THR A 368 -8.58 3.01 3.77
CA THR A 368 -8.93 4.35 3.27
C THR A 368 -7.70 5.00 2.65
N ALA A 369 -7.86 5.53 1.45
CA ALA A 369 -6.89 6.39 0.77
C ALA A 369 -7.49 7.79 0.56
N TRP A 370 -6.65 8.78 0.24
CA TRP A 370 -7.10 10.15 0.05
C TRP A 370 -6.73 10.63 -1.36
N ALA A 371 -7.73 11.01 -2.14
CA ALA A 371 -7.53 11.72 -3.40
C ALA A 371 -7.41 13.22 -3.13
N ASP A 372 -6.45 13.86 -3.78
CA ASP A 372 -6.10 15.26 -3.58
C ASP A 372 -6.88 16.16 -4.53
N TYR A 373 -7.33 17.32 -4.05
CA TYR A 373 -7.97 18.32 -4.91
C TYR A 373 -7.05 18.75 -6.05
N SER A 374 -7.62 18.86 -7.26
CA SER A 374 -6.92 19.33 -8.45
C SER A 374 -7.55 20.61 -8.98
N ALA A 375 -6.94 21.76 -8.64
CA ALA A 375 -7.35 23.07 -9.15
C ALA A 375 -7.28 23.13 -10.69
N ALA A 376 -6.24 22.53 -11.28
CA ALA A 376 -6.03 22.51 -12.72
C ALA A 376 -7.14 21.75 -13.48
N LEU A 377 -7.67 20.67 -12.88
CA LEU A 377 -8.76 19.90 -13.48
C LEU A 377 -10.15 20.48 -13.17
N THR A 378 -10.29 21.18 -12.03
CA THR A 378 -11.54 21.82 -11.59
C THR A 378 -11.86 23.11 -12.38
N GLY A 379 -10.84 23.81 -12.91
CA GLY A 379 -11.01 25.03 -13.72
C GLY A 379 -10.59 26.32 -13.00
N GLN A 380 -10.31 27.40 -13.77
CA GLN A 380 -9.54 28.58 -13.34
C GLN A 380 -9.91 29.13 -11.94
N GLY A 381 -9.08 28.78 -10.94
CA GLY A 381 -9.09 29.33 -9.59
C GLY A 381 -10.16 28.78 -8.64
N GLY A 382 -10.94 27.76 -9.02
CA GLY A 382 -12.00 27.20 -8.17
C GLY A 382 -13.20 28.14 -7.96
N GLN A 383 -13.30 29.23 -8.72
CA GLN A 383 -14.41 30.18 -8.64
C GLN A 383 -15.53 29.76 -9.60
N GLN A 384 -16.78 29.74 -9.11
CA GLN A 384 -17.99 29.33 -9.83
C GLN A 384 -17.94 27.96 -10.53
N VAL A 385 -17.54 26.92 -9.80
CA VAL A 385 -17.46 25.56 -10.31
C VAL A 385 -18.68 24.73 -9.88
N GLN A 386 -19.17 23.87 -10.78
CA GLN A 386 -20.22 22.88 -10.48
C GLN A 386 -19.69 21.45 -10.44
N GLU A 387 -18.39 21.26 -10.64
CA GLU A 387 -17.73 19.97 -10.58
C GLU A 387 -16.36 20.15 -9.91
N ILE A 388 -16.12 19.44 -8.82
CA ILE A 388 -14.83 19.45 -8.12
C ILE A 388 -14.06 18.19 -8.50
N LYS A 389 -12.80 18.36 -8.93
CA LYS A 389 -11.95 17.26 -9.36
C LYS A 389 -10.93 16.89 -8.31
N PHE A 390 -10.77 15.58 -8.08
CA PHE A 390 -9.75 15.00 -7.21
C PHE A 390 -8.91 14.00 -7.99
N SER A 391 -7.62 13.89 -7.67
CA SER A 391 -6.74 12.86 -8.26
C SER A 391 -6.10 11.98 -7.20
N TYR A 392 -6.00 10.69 -7.49
CA TYR A 392 -5.30 9.71 -6.68
C TYR A 392 -4.34 8.90 -7.55
N THR A 393 -3.09 8.76 -7.12
CA THR A 393 -2.15 7.82 -7.74
C THR A 393 -2.21 6.52 -6.96
N VAL A 394 -2.56 5.43 -7.63
CA VAL A 394 -2.58 4.09 -7.05
C VAL A 394 -1.18 3.75 -6.54
N GLN A 395 -1.10 3.34 -5.28
CA GLN A 395 0.16 2.98 -4.64
C GLN A 395 0.38 1.46 -4.69
N ALA A 396 1.61 1.02 -4.46
CA ALA A 396 1.90 -0.38 -4.20
C ALA A 396 1.24 -0.78 -2.87
N GLY A 397 0.49 -1.90 -2.85
CA GLY A 397 -0.29 -2.33 -1.69
C GLY A 397 -1.77 -1.92 -1.73
N ASP A 398 -2.22 -1.25 -2.79
CA ASP A 398 -3.62 -0.92 -3.00
C ASP A 398 -4.39 -2.15 -3.51
N ALA A 399 -5.46 -2.52 -2.81
CA ALA A 399 -6.36 -3.59 -3.24
C ALA A 399 -7.82 -3.17 -3.07
N ALA A 400 -8.54 -3.13 -4.17
CA ALA A 400 -9.97 -2.89 -4.24
C ALA A 400 -10.61 -3.77 -5.33
N PRO A 401 -10.47 -5.12 -5.25
CA PRO A 401 -10.94 -6.02 -6.31
C PRO A 401 -12.47 -6.02 -6.47
N THR A 402 -13.20 -5.58 -5.45
CA THR A 402 -14.66 -5.43 -5.45
C THR A 402 -15.13 -4.06 -5.94
N GLY A 403 -14.20 -3.17 -6.35
CA GLY A 403 -14.48 -1.82 -6.80
C GLY A 403 -14.11 -0.75 -5.77
N LEU A 404 -14.09 0.51 -6.23
CA LEU A 404 -13.84 1.69 -5.42
C LEU A 404 -15.15 2.23 -4.87
N SER A 405 -15.14 2.69 -3.62
CA SER A 405 -16.28 3.41 -3.05
C SER A 405 -15.83 4.64 -2.28
N VAL A 406 -16.76 5.55 -2.07
CA VAL A 406 -16.67 6.66 -1.12
C VAL A 406 -17.68 6.41 -0.03
N GLN A 407 -17.26 6.63 1.21
CA GLN A 407 -18.17 6.55 2.35
C GLN A 407 -19.04 7.82 2.40
N ALA A 408 -20.12 7.78 3.18
CA ALA A 408 -20.90 8.99 3.41
C ALA A 408 -20.00 10.08 3.99
N ASN A 409 -20.18 11.32 3.52
CA ASN A 409 -19.41 12.49 3.96
C ASN A 409 -17.87 12.32 3.83
N ALA A 410 -17.41 11.63 2.78
CA ALA A 410 -16.01 11.37 2.49
C ALA A 410 -15.20 12.60 2.04
N LEU A 411 -15.86 13.71 1.72
CA LEU A 411 -15.23 14.96 1.32
C LEU A 411 -14.75 15.74 2.55
N SER A 412 -13.44 15.96 2.66
CA SER A 412 -12.81 16.77 3.69
C SER A 412 -12.31 18.07 3.08
N LEU A 413 -12.60 19.22 3.69
CA LEU A 413 -12.04 20.49 3.17
C LEU A 413 -10.61 20.76 3.57
N ASN A 414 -10.13 20.13 4.66
CA ASN A 414 -8.73 20.23 5.09
C ASN A 414 -8.21 21.70 5.05
N GLY A 415 -9.01 22.61 5.62
CA GLY A 415 -8.72 24.04 5.72
C GLY A 415 -9.25 24.92 4.59
N ALA A 416 -9.77 24.35 3.49
CA ALA A 416 -10.45 25.10 2.44
C ALA A 416 -11.86 25.56 2.87
N GLN A 417 -12.43 26.52 2.15
CA GLN A 417 -13.85 26.89 2.22
C GLN A 417 -14.52 26.67 0.86
N ILE A 418 -15.78 26.21 0.86
CA ILE A 418 -16.58 26.07 -0.35
C ILE A 418 -17.90 26.81 -0.12
N LEU A 419 -18.11 27.87 -0.89
CA LEU A 419 -19.24 28.78 -0.74
C LEU A 419 -20.11 28.74 -1.98
N LEU A 420 -21.43 28.73 -1.82
CA LEU A 420 -22.37 28.95 -2.93
C LEU A 420 -22.05 30.26 -3.63
N SER A 421 -21.87 30.22 -4.95
CA SER A 421 -21.45 31.39 -5.72
C SER A 421 -22.50 32.50 -5.67
N ALA A 422 -23.78 32.13 -5.68
CA ALA A 422 -24.90 33.06 -5.71
C ALA A 422 -25.11 33.81 -4.39
N THR A 423 -24.89 33.13 -3.25
CA THR A 423 -25.23 33.68 -1.93
C THR A 423 -24.01 33.95 -1.04
N GLN A 424 -22.82 33.46 -1.43
CA GLN A 424 -21.60 33.43 -0.61
C GLN A 424 -21.78 32.70 0.73
N GLN A 425 -22.80 31.83 0.83
CA GLN A 425 -23.03 30.98 2.01
C GLN A 425 -22.22 29.68 1.91
N VAL A 426 -21.91 29.06 3.04
CA VAL A 426 -21.24 27.74 3.04
C VAL A 426 -22.13 26.69 2.36
N ALA A 427 -21.55 25.95 1.42
CA ALA A 427 -22.21 24.84 0.75
C ALA A 427 -22.30 23.64 1.70
N ASP A 428 -23.50 23.06 1.86
CA ASP A 428 -23.63 21.74 2.48
C ASP A 428 -23.13 20.69 1.46
N LEU A 429 -22.12 19.93 1.83
CA LEU A 429 -21.50 18.90 0.99
C LEU A 429 -21.74 17.49 1.51
N THR A 430 -22.72 17.31 2.40
CA THR A 430 -23.11 16.01 2.93
C THR A 430 -23.58 15.08 1.82
N HIS A 431 -23.28 13.79 1.89
CA HIS A 431 -23.66 12.85 0.85
C HIS A 431 -23.68 11.42 1.38
N SER A 432 -24.50 10.59 0.74
CA SER A 432 -24.55 9.15 1.01
C SER A 432 -23.27 8.45 0.53
N ALA A 433 -23.02 7.25 1.06
CA ALA A 433 -21.98 6.38 0.53
C ALA A 433 -22.31 6.00 -0.93
N THR A 434 -21.31 6.03 -1.79
CA THR A 434 -21.47 5.79 -3.23
C THR A 434 -20.39 4.82 -3.70
N ALA A 435 -20.78 3.78 -4.42
CA ALA A 435 -19.84 2.96 -5.18
C ALA A 435 -19.41 3.75 -6.43
N LEU A 436 -18.12 4.04 -6.55
CA LEU A 436 -17.57 4.84 -7.64
C LEU A 436 -17.25 4.00 -8.88
N ALA A 437 -16.98 2.70 -8.69
CA ALA A 437 -16.56 1.81 -9.76
C ALA A 437 -17.05 0.37 -9.52
N SER A 438 -17.43 -0.33 -10.58
CA SER A 438 -17.78 -1.77 -10.54
C SER A 438 -16.54 -2.65 -10.35
N SER A 439 -16.73 -3.93 -10.03
CA SER A 439 -15.64 -4.91 -9.90
C SER A 439 -14.72 -5.01 -11.13
N SER A 440 -15.22 -4.66 -12.33
CA SER A 440 -14.44 -4.59 -13.57
C SER A 440 -13.46 -3.41 -13.64
N LEU A 441 -13.53 -2.49 -12.67
CA LEU A 441 -12.71 -1.29 -12.51
C LEU A 441 -12.04 -1.29 -11.12
N GLY A 442 -11.77 -2.47 -10.56
CA GLY A 442 -11.10 -2.59 -9.26
C GLY A 442 -9.63 -2.16 -9.29
N ILE A 443 -9.02 -1.99 -8.11
CA ILE A 443 -7.57 -1.89 -7.97
C ILE A 443 -7.00 -3.25 -7.59
N ASN A 444 -5.96 -3.71 -8.29
CA ASN A 444 -5.39 -5.04 -8.08
C ASN A 444 -3.85 -4.99 -8.05
N THR A 445 -3.25 -4.60 -6.91
CA THR A 445 -1.78 -4.54 -6.79
C THR A 445 -1.17 -5.68 -5.98
N ASP A 446 -1.92 -6.31 -5.07
CA ASP A 446 -1.38 -7.29 -4.11
C ASP A 446 -1.21 -8.72 -4.64
N ILE A 447 -1.81 -9.03 -5.79
CA ILE A 447 -1.90 -10.40 -6.28
C ILE A 447 -0.69 -10.77 -7.17
N ASN A 448 0.08 -9.80 -7.64
CA ASN A 448 1.02 -10.03 -8.74
C ASN A 448 2.33 -10.71 -8.29
N ALA A 449 3.03 -10.23 -7.26
CA ALA A 449 4.34 -10.81 -6.90
C ALA A 449 4.25 -12.29 -6.46
N SER A 450 3.29 -12.61 -5.59
CA SER A 450 3.08 -13.99 -5.09
C SER A 450 2.55 -14.92 -6.17
N ARG A 451 1.70 -14.47 -7.09
CA ARG A 451 1.25 -15.31 -8.22
C ARG A 451 2.30 -15.46 -9.29
N MET A 452 3.07 -14.42 -9.60
CA MET A 452 4.19 -14.53 -10.54
C MET A 452 5.19 -15.55 -10.04
N ALA A 453 5.54 -15.54 -8.75
CA ALA A 453 6.42 -16.56 -8.15
C ALA A 453 5.89 -18.01 -8.26
N GLN A 454 4.58 -18.19 -8.44
CA GLN A 454 3.94 -19.51 -8.60
C GLN A 454 3.86 -20.00 -10.05
N LEU A 455 4.17 -19.16 -11.05
CA LEU A 455 4.16 -19.56 -12.45
C LEU A 455 5.38 -20.43 -12.79
N SER A 456 5.12 -21.64 -13.27
CA SER A 456 6.13 -22.57 -13.78
C SER A 456 6.68 -22.13 -15.14
N GLY A 457 7.86 -22.63 -15.51
CA GLY A 457 8.48 -22.35 -16.81
C GLY A 457 7.58 -22.61 -18.02
N PRO A 458 6.86 -23.75 -18.10
CA PRO A 458 5.90 -23.99 -19.18
C PRO A 458 4.71 -23.02 -19.20
N GLN A 459 4.24 -22.55 -18.03
CA GLN A 459 3.16 -21.57 -17.97
C GLN A 459 3.61 -20.20 -18.47
N LEU A 460 4.82 -19.77 -18.11
CA LEU A 460 5.43 -18.54 -18.61
C LEU A 460 5.70 -18.62 -20.12
N ALA A 461 6.19 -19.77 -20.59
CA ALA A 461 6.41 -20.02 -22.01
C ALA A 461 5.10 -20.13 -22.81
N ALA A 462 3.94 -20.28 -22.18
CA ALA A 462 2.63 -20.33 -22.85
C ALA A 462 1.90 -18.97 -22.89
N LEU A 463 2.46 -17.93 -22.24
CA LEU A 463 1.82 -16.61 -22.20
C LEU A 463 1.79 -15.97 -23.59
N SER A 464 0.60 -15.52 -24.01
CA SER A 464 0.44 -14.71 -25.20
C SER A 464 0.96 -13.28 -24.97
N ARG A 465 1.27 -12.55 -26.05
CA ARG A 465 1.73 -11.16 -25.95
C ARG A 465 0.70 -10.23 -25.30
N ALA A 466 -0.59 -10.45 -25.55
CA ALA A 466 -1.65 -9.70 -24.88
C ALA A 466 -1.64 -9.95 -23.36
N GLN A 467 -1.57 -11.21 -22.92
CA GLN A 467 -1.46 -11.55 -21.49
C GLN A 467 -0.19 -10.97 -20.85
N GLY A 468 0.94 -11.00 -21.56
CA GLY A 468 2.17 -10.38 -21.08
C GLY A 468 2.06 -8.87 -20.90
N GLN A 469 1.37 -8.17 -21.82
CA GLN A 469 1.13 -6.73 -21.68
C GLN A 469 0.21 -6.43 -20.49
N GLU A 470 -0.74 -7.32 -20.19
CA GLU A 470 -1.58 -7.20 -19.01
C GLU A 470 -0.75 -7.36 -17.73
N PHE A 471 0.14 -8.36 -17.66
CA PHE A 471 1.05 -8.52 -16.53
C PHE A 471 2.03 -7.34 -16.38
N ALA A 472 2.50 -6.79 -17.50
CA ALA A 472 3.39 -5.63 -17.51
C ALA A 472 2.68 -4.36 -17.01
N ALA A 473 1.47 -4.10 -17.50
CA ALA A 473 0.62 -3.01 -17.02
C ALA A 473 0.29 -3.16 -15.53
N ALA A 474 0.20 -4.40 -15.05
CA ALA A 474 -0.01 -4.73 -13.65
C ALA A 474 1.25 -4.63 -12.77
N GLY A 475 2.39 -4.25 -13.34
CA GLY A 475 3.69 -4.22 -12.64
C GLY A 475 4.24 -5.60 -12.26
N ALA A 476 3.55 -6.68 -12.65
CA ALA A 476 3.86 -8.06 -12.29
C ALA A 476 5.23 -8.50 -12.84
N MET A 477 5.62 -7.95 -13.99
CA MET A 477 6.88 -8.26 -14.64
C MET A 477 8.10 -7.82 -13.83
N GLN A 478 7.96 -6.87 -12.90
CA GLN A 478 9.04 -6.48 -11.98
C GLN A 478 9.35 -7.57 -10.94
N ALA A 479 8.38 -8.43 -10.62
CA ALA A 479 8.49 -9.46 -9.60
C ALA A 479 9.03 -10.80 -10.14
N LEU A 480 9.34 -10.89 -11.43
CA LEU A 480 9.92 -12.08 -12.04
C LEU A 480 11.31 -12.39 -11.46
N SER A 481 11.51 -13.65 -11.08
CA SER A 481 12.85 -14.16 -10.78
C SER A 481 13.67 -14.39 -12.04
N ASP A 482 14.99 -14.48 -11.91
CA ASP A 482 15.91 -14.75 -13.03
C ASP A 482 15.55 -16.02 -13.81
N ALA A 483 15.19 -17.09 -13.10
CA ALA A 483 14.76 -18.36 -13.70
C ALA A 483 13.47 -18.20 -14.51
N GLN A 484 12.57 -17.30 -14.10
CA GLN A 484 11.32 -17.04 -14.79
C GLN A 484 11.52 -16.15 -16.02
N ILE A 485 12.44 -15.19 -15.97
CA ILE A 485 12.85 -14.41 -17.15
C ILE A 485 13.41 -15.35 -18.22
N LEU A 486 14.25 -16.31 -17.84
CA LEU A 486 14.80 -17.33 -18.75
C LEU A 486 13.71 -18.17 -19.42
N ALA A 487 12.58 -18.39 -18.75
CA ALA A 487 11.45 -19.16 -19.28
C ALA A 487 10.50 -18.36 -20.19
N LEU A 488 10.63 -17.02 -20.26
CA LEU A 488 9.78 -16.19 -21.11
C LEU A 488 10.08 -16.40 -22.60
N GLN A 489 9.04 -16.34 -23.43
CA GLN A 489 9.24 -16.20 -24.87
C GLN A 489 9.93 -14.86 -25.19
N ALA A 490 10.72 -14.83 -26.27
CA ALA A 490 11.38 -13.60 -26.76
C ALA A 490 10.38 -12.44 -26.98
N SER A 491 9.15 -12.77 -27.39
CA SER A 491 8.07 -11.80 -27.62
C SER A 491 7.57 -11.10 -26.35
N LEU A 492 8.04 -11.45 -25.15
CA LEU A 492 7.65 -10.81 -23.88
C LEU A 492 8.83 -10.11 -23.18
N ILE A 493 10.04 -10.26 -23.71
CA ILE A 493 11.26 -9.76 -23.06
C ILE A 493 11.23 -8.25 -22.92
N ASP A 494 10.78 -7.52 -23.95
CA ASP A 494 10.65 -6.07 -23.95
C ASP A 494 9.63 -5.53 -22.92
N LEU A 495 8.74 -6.38 -22.42
CA LEU A 495 7.76 -6.04 -21.39
C LEU A 495 8.29 -6.15 -19.96
N VAL A 496 9.47 -6.74 -19.76
CA VAL A 496 10.14 -6.79 -18.45
C VAL A 496 10.76 -5.42 -18.16
N PRO A 497 10.42 -4.73 -17.04
CA PRO A 497 10.89 -3.36 -16.84
C PRO A 497 12.42 -3.26 -16.74
N PRO A 498 13.03 -2.14 -17.21
CA PRO A 498 14.48 -1.95 -17.14
C PRO A 498 15.11 -2.14 -15.76
N ASP A 499 14.41 -1.77 -14.69
CA ASP A 499 14.91 -1.90 -13.32
C ASP A 499 15.01 -3.38 -12.87
N ARG A 500 14.17 -4.27 -13.42
CA ARG A 500 14.32 -5.72 -13.19
C ARG A 500 15.54 -6.28 -13.92
N TRP A 501 15.85 -5.77 -15.12
CA TRP A 501 17.06 -6.15 -15.86
C TRP A 501 18.33 -5.72 -15.14
N ALA A 502 18.36 -4.51 -14.57
CA ALA A 502 19.48 -4.04 -13.75
C ALA A 502 19.77 -4.96 -12.55
N GLN A 503 18.78 -5.72 -12.09
CA GLN A 503 18.89 -6.63 -10.95
C GLN A 503 19.15 -8.09 -11.33
N MET A 504 19.36 -8.40 -12.62
CA MET A 504 19.71 -9.77 -13.04
C MET A 504 21.14 -10.13 -12.65
N GLN A 505 21.33 -11.36 -12.20
CA GLN A 505 22.67 -11.85 -11.87
C GLN A 505 23.40 -12.35 -13.13
N ALA A 506 24.73 -12.19 -13.15
CA ALA A 506 25.58 -12.59 -14.27
C ALA A 506 25.37 -14.05 -14.76
N PRO A 507 25.21 -15.06 -13.89
CA PRO A 507 24.92 -16.42 -14.35
C PRO A 507 23.65 -16.53 -15.19
N SER A 508 22.61 -15.77 -14.84
CA SER A 508 21.31 -15.78 -15.52
C SER A 508 21.38 -15.16 -16.91
N LEU A 509 22.22 -14.13 -17.10
CA LEU A 509 22.41 -13.48 -18.40
C LEU A 509 23.07 -14.41 -19.42
N SER A 510 24.01 -15.25 -18.98
CA SER A 510 24.62 -16.26 -19.86
C SER A 510 23.61 -17.32 -20.34
N GLY A 511 22.55 -17.55 -19.58
CA GLY A 511 21.49 -18.50 -19.88
C GLY A 511 20.46 -18.02 -20.91
N LEU A 512 20.45 -16.74 -21.28
CA LEU A 512 19.49 -16.19 -22.25
C LEU A 512 19.67 -16.82 -23.63
N SER A 513 18.57 -17.08 -24.33
CA SER A 513 18.61 -17.46 -25.75
C SER A 513 18.98 -16.27 -26.64
N ALA A 514 19.52 -16.54 -27.84
CA ALA A 514 19.83 -15.48 -28.81
C ALA A 514 18.60 -14.63 -29.16
N SER A 515 17.43 -15.27 -29.31
CA SER A 515 16.17 -14.58 -29.58
C SER A 515 15.72 -13.67 -28.43
N GLN A 516 15.91 -14.08 -27.17
CA GLN A 516 15.62 -13.22 -26.02
C GLN A 516 16.56 -12.00 -25.99
N VAL A 517 17.84 -12.17 -26.27
CA VAL A 517 18.81 -11.05 -26.32
C VAL A 517 18.48 -10.08 -27.45
N THR A 518 18.05 -10.57 -28.62
CA THR A 518 17.57 -9.71 -29.72
C THR A 518 16.32 -8.91 -29.38
N ALA A 519 15.48 -9.42 -28.48
CA ALA A 519 14.24 -8.76 -28.07
C ALA A 519 14.44 -7.70 -26.97
N LEU A 520 15.66 -7.50 -26.46
CA LEU A 520 15.95 -6.45 -25.49
C LEU A 520 15.74 -5.07 -26.11
N SER A 521 15.05 -4.20 -25.37
CA SER A 521 14.83 -2.79 -25.75
C SER A 521 16.01 -1.90 -25.36
N ALA A 522 16.10 -0.72 -25.97
CA ALA A 522 17.06 0.32 -25.62
C ALA A 522 17.02 0.68 -24.12
N GLY A 523 15.82 0.80 -23.55
CA GLY A 523 15.65 1.12 -22.13
C GLY A 523 16.22 0.04 -21.21
N GLN A 524 16.10 -1.24 -21.57
CA GLN A 524 16.64 -2.35 -20.79
C GLN A 524 18.17 -2.43 -20.90
N ALA A 525 18.70 -2.27 -22.11
CA ALA A 525 20.15 -2.25 -22.34
C ALA A 525 20.84 -1.09 -21.61
N ALA A 526 20.22 0.10 -21.58
CA ALA A 526 20.72 1.27 -20.87
C ALA A 526 20.88 1.09 -19.35
N ARG A 527 20.19 0.10 -18.77
CA ARG A 527 20.25 -0.19 -17.33
C ARG A 527 21.22 -1.31 -16.97
N MET A 528 21.86 -1.93 -17.96
CA MET A 528 22.85 -2.98 -17.72
C MET A 528 24.17 -2.38 -17.25
N ASP A 529 24.76 -2.98 -16.21
CA ASP A 529 26.11 -2.61 -15.78
C ASP A 529 27.21 -3.34 -16.59
N SER A 530 28.45 -2.95 -16.32
CA SER A 530 29.64 -3.54 -16.94
C SER A 530 29.81 -5.05 -16.71
N GLN A 531 29.39 -5.58 -15.56
CA GLN A 531 29.45 -7.02 -15.27
C GLN A 531 28.38 -7.79 -16.05
N GLN A 532 27.19 -7.23 -16.15
CA GLN A 532 26.06 -7.79 -16.91
C GLN A 532 26.36 -7.80 -18.41
N LEU A 533 27.00 -6.75 -18.94
CA LEU A 533 27.47 -6.70 -20.32
C LEU A 533 28.50 -7.81 -20.61
N LEU A 534 29.46 -8.01 -19.70
CA LEU A 534 30.45 -9.06 -19.82
C LEU A 534 29.79 -10.46 -19.76
N ALA A 535 28.75 -10.63 -18.96
CA ALA A 535 28.04 -11.90 -18.81
C ALA A 535 27.27 -12.34 -20.07
N LEU A 536 26.95 -11.42 -20.99
CA LEU A 536 26.31 -11.77 -22.28
C LEU A 536 27.27 -12.53 -23.23
N GLY A 537 28.58 -12.40 -23.05
CA GLY A 537 29.58 -13.09 -23.89
C GLY A 537 29.37 -12.86 -25.39
N SER A 538 29.35 -13.93 -26.18
CA SER A 538 29.13 -13.88 -27.64
C SER A 538 27.73 -13.39 -28.04
N LYS A 539 26.76 -13.39 -27.12
CA LYS A 539 25.38 -12.92 -27.39
C LYS A 539 25.28 -11.41 -27.54
N LEU A 540 26.34 -10.65 -27.25
CA LEU A 540 26.42 -9.23 -27.60
C LEU A 540 26.14 -9.00 -29.09
N SER A 541 26.52 -9.94 -29.96
CA SER A 541 26.22 -9.88 -31.39
C SER A 541 24.72 -9.94 -31.70
N CYS A 542 23.90 -10.45 -30.79
CA CYS A 542 22.45 -10.60 -30.96
C CYS A 542 21.65 -9.34 -30.60
N LEU A 543 22.26 -8.34 -29.95
CA LEU A 543 21.58 -7.10 -29.58
C LEU A 543 21.13 -6.30 -30.83
N SER A 544 19.98 -5.64 -30.70
CA SER A 544 19.47 -4.71 -31.72
C SER A 544 20.32 -3.43 -31.78
N ALA A 545 20.28 -2.71 -32.91
CA ALA A 545 21.00 -1.44 -33.07
C ALA A 545 20.60 -0.40 -32.01
N ASP A 546 19.32 -0.36 -31.62
CA ASP A 546 18.81 0.55 -30.59
C ASP A 546 19.29 0.16 -29.18
N ALA A 547 19.30 -1.13 -28.85
CA ALA A 547 19.85 -1.63 -27.59
C ALA A 547 21.35 -1.32 -27.47
N ILE A 548 22.07 -1.52 -28.57
CA ILE A 548 23.49 -1.20 -28.73
C ILE A 548 23.76 0.29 -28.49
N ALA A 549 22.99 1.18 -29.12
CA ALA A 549 23.17 2.63 -28.98
C ALA A 549 22.91 3.13 -27.55
N ALA A 550 22.16 2.35 -26.77
CA ALA A 550 21.83 2.64 -25.39
C ALA A 550 22.86 2.10 -24.39
N LEU A 551 23.81 1.25 -24.82
CA LEU A 551 24.87 0.74 -23.95
C LEU A 551 25.88 1.84 -23.61
N ASP A 552 26.18 1.99 -22.33
CA ASP A 552 27.26 2.86 -21.87
C ASP A 552 28.63 2.17 -21.98
N LEU A 553 29.08 1.92 -23.21
CA LEU A 553 30.39 1.31 -23.49
C LEU A 553 31.57 2.22 -23.09
N ALA A 554 31.33 3.52 -22.96
CA ALA A 554 32.32 4.49 -22.53
C ALA A 554 32.61 4.39 -21.03
N SER A 555 31.67 3.89 -20.23
CA SER A 555 31.85 3.68 -18.78
C SER A 555 32.76 2.50 -18.41
N LEU A 556 33.11 1.63 -19.38
CA LEU A 556 34.02 0.52 -19.11
C LEU A 556 35.41 1.04 -18.74
N SER A 557 35.87 0.67 -17.54
CA SER A 557 37.24 0.97 -17.10
C SER A 557 38.27 0.24 -17.97
N LEU A 558 39.51 0.72 -17.99
CA LEU A 558 40.62 0.05 -18.68
C LEU A 558 40.74 -1.44 -18.31
N GLU A 559 40.56 -1.76 -17.02
CA GLU A 559 40.60 -3.14 -16.54
C GLU A 559 39.45 -3.97 -17.14
N GLN A 560 38.23 -3.44 -17.14
CA GLN A 560 37.06 -4.12 -17.71
C GLN A 560 37.15 -4.26 -19.23
N THR A 561 37.62 -3.23 -19.94
CA THR A 561 37.93 -3.30 -21.37
C THR A 561 38.92 -4.42 -21.63
N HIS A 562 39.92 -4.60 -20.77
CA HIS A 562 40.92 -5.69 -20.88
C HIS A 562 40.40 -7.08 -20.47
N THR A 563 39.23 -7.17 -19.81
CA THR A 563 38.55 -8.46 -19.54
C THR A 563 37.64 -8.94 -20.67
N LEU A 564 37.38 -8.10 -21.69
CA LEU A 564 36.60 -8.52 -22.86
C LEU A 564 37.30 -9.67 -23.58
N THR A 565 36.54 -10.72 -23.90
CA THR A 565 37.01 -11.88 -24.66
C THR A 565 37.12 -11.56 -26.15
N GLY A 566 37.90 -12.34 -26.89
CA GLY A 566 38.01 -12.20 -28.35
C GLY A 566 36.65 -12.29 -29.06
N LEU A 567 35.74 -13.12 -28.56
CA LEU A 567 34.36 -13.24 -29.06
C LEU A 567 33.54 -11.96 -28.82
N GLN A 568 33.70 -11.31 -27.67
CA GLN A 568 33.00 -10.06 -27.36
C GLN A 568 33.53 -8.91 -28.23
N LEU A 569 34.86 -8.82 -28.39
CA LEU A 569 35.48 -7.82 -29.27
C LEU A 569 35.08 -8.02 -30.73
N HIS A 570 34.99 -9.27 -31.20
CA HIS A 570 34.50 -9.58 -32.55
C HIS A 570 33.03 -9.18 -32.73
N ALA A 571 32.18 -9.44 -31.74
CA ALA A 571 30.78 -9.02 -31.77
C ALA A 571 30.64 -7.49 -31.81
N LEU A 572 31.44 -6.75 -31.03
CA LEU A 572 31.48 -5.28 -31.07
C LEU A 572 31.97 -4.76 -32.43
N LEU A 573 32.97 -5.41 -33.02
CA LEU A 573 33.50 -5.08 -34.35
C LEU A 573 32.44 -5.24 -35.44
N GLN A 574 31.75 -6.39 -35.50
CA GLN A 574 30.69 -6.66 -36.48
C GLN A 574 29.52 -5.66 -36.41
N ARG A 575 29.42 -4.91 -35.32
CA ARG A 575 28.40 -3.88 -35.09
C ARG A 575 28.95 -2.45 -35.18
N GLY A 576 30.24 -2.27 -35.48
CA GLY A 576 30.87 -0.94 -35.59
C GLY A 576 31.11 -0.23 -34.25
N LEU A 577 31.08 -0.95 -33.12
CA LEU A 577 31.02 -0.38 -31.76
C LEU A 577 32.35 -0.26 -31.05
N LEU A 578 33.45 -0.70 -31.66
CA LEU A 578 34.77 -0.53 -31.07
C LEU A 578 35.10 0.93 -30.76
N GLN A 579 34.49 1.88 -31.48
CA GLN A 579 34.68 3.32 -31.28
C GLN A 579 33.96 3.87 -30.04
N ALA A 580 33.00 3.13 -29.48
CA ALA A 580 32.27 3.54 -28.29
C ALA A 580 33.01 3.20 -26.98
N LEU A 581 34.11 2.44 -27.05
CA LEU A 581 34.98 2.15 -25.91
C LEU A 581 35.85 3.38 -25.59
N ALA A 582 35.85 3.82 -24.34
CA ALA A 582 36.72 4.91 -23.88
C ALA A 582 38.21 4.50 -23.86
N HIS A 583 38.48 3.21 -23.74
CA HIS A 583 39.83 2.65 -23.75
C HIS A 583 39.97 1.63 -24.91
N PRO A 584 41.11 1.62 -25.63
CA PRO A 584 41.32 0.65 -26.69
C PRO A 584 41.53 -0.76 -26.10
N PRO A 585 41.01 -1.83 -26.73
CA PRO A 585 41.36 -3.19 -26.34
C PRO A 585 42.84 -3.46 -26.60
N SER A 586 43.45 -4.26 -25.74
CA SER A 586 44.85 -4.64 -25.89
C SER A 586 45.05 -5.61 -27.06
N ALA A 587 46.22 -5.54 -27.72
CA ALA A 587 46.57 -6.42 -28.83
C ALA A 587 46.51 -7.92 -28.47
N LEU A 588 46.69 -8.27 -27.19
CA LEU A 588 46.59 -9.63 -26.67
C LEU A 588 45.14 -10.16 -26.67
N GLN A 589 44.11 -9.33 -26.52
CA GLN A 589 42.72 -9.78 -26.49
C GLN A 589 42.19 -10.20 -27.86
N TRP A 590 42.77 -9.67 -28.94
CA TRP A 590 42.51 -10.11 -30.31
C TRP A 590 43.15 -11.46 -30.64
N HIS A 591 44.11 -11.90 -29.82
CA HIS A 591 44.90 -13.13 -30.00
C HIS A 591 44.68 -14.17 -28.90
N ALA A 592 43.92 -13.86 -27.83
CA ALA A 592 43.75 -14.74 -26.70
C ALA A 592 43.03 -16.01 -27.15
N PRO A 593 43.67 -17.20 -27.06
CA PRO A 593 42.99 -18.45 -27.35
C PRO A 593 41.91 -18.65 -26.29
N ASP A 594 40.65 -18.51 -26.68
CA ASP A 594 39.56 -19.13 -25.93
C ASP A 594 39.88 -20.63 -25.81
N PRO A 595 39.65 -21.30 -24.66
CA PRO A 595 39.67 -22.76 -24.58
C PRO A 595 38.79 -23.49 -25.63
N GLN A 596 37.91 -22.77 -26.34
CA GLN A 596 37.13 -23.25 -27.49
C GLN A 596 37.78 -23.00 -28.88
N GLY A 597 38.96 -22.37 -28.96
CA GLY A 597 39.81 -22.39 -30.16
C GLY A 597 39.40 -21.50 -31.34
N LEU A 598 38.97 -20.26 -31.10
CA LEU A 598 38.60 -19.33 -32.18
C LEU A 598 39.65 -18.22 -32.36
N GLY A 599 40.75 -18.57 -33.02
CA GLY A 599 41.78 -17.61 -33.46
C GLY A 599 41.38 -16.88 -34.75
N LEU A 600 42.27 -15.99 -35.24
CA LEU A 600 42.21 -15.23 -36.50
C LEU A 600 41.68 -16.01 -37.72
N THR A 601 41.74 -17.34 -37.67
CA THR A 601 41.14 -18.27 -38.62
C THR A 601 39.64 -18.02 -38.83
N GLU A 602 38.83 -17.71 -37.82
CA GLU A 602 37.38 -17.51 -38.01
C GLU A 602 36.96 -16.13 -38.50
N LEU A 603 37.80 -15.10 -38.29
CA LEU A 603 37.66 -13.80 -38.95
C LEU A 603 37.65 -13.93 -40.49
N GLY A 604 38.33 -14.96 -41.04
CA GLY A 604 38.25 -15.35 -42.44
C GLY A 604 37.02 -16.20 -42.81
N ASN A 605 36.45 -16.96 -41.87
CA ASN A 605 35.24 -17.77 -42.11
C ASN A 605 33.96 -16.92 -42.17
N SER A 606 33.80 -15.93 -41.27
CA SER A 606 32.63 -15.04 -41.26
C SER A 606 32.61 -14.05 -42.44
N ALA A 607 33.72 -13.98 -43.16
CA ALA A 607 34.04 -13.09 -44.27
C ALA A 607 33.81 -13.73 -45.66
N GLY A 608 33.50 -15.03 -45.72
CA GLY A 608 33.26 -15.73 -47.00
C GLY A 608 34.52 -15.94 -47.87
N THR A 609 35.72 -15.86 -47.29
CA THR A 609 36.98 -16.03 -48.03
C THR A 609 37.27 -17.50 -48.36
N ASP A 610 37.78 -17.77 -49.57
CA ASP A 610 38.17 -19.12 -49.99
C ASP A 610 39.53 -19.54 -49.42
N ASP A 611 39.86 -20.83 -49.52
CA ASP A 611 41.11 -21.39 -48.97
C ASP A 611 42.39 -20.81 -49.63
N ALA A 612 42.29 -20.21 -50.81
CA ALA A 612 43.41 -19.57 -51.50
C ALA A 612 43.64 -18.12 -51.00
N GLU A 613 42.58 -17.39 -50.65
CA GLU A 613 42.67 -16.06 -50.02
C GLU A 613 43.24 -16.13 -48.60
N ARG A 614 42.92 -17.22 -47.88
CA ARG A 614 43.53 -17.52 -46.58
C ARG A 614 45.01 -17.85 -46.68
N ALA A 615 45.41 -18.59 -47.71
CA ALA A 615 46.82 -18.88 -47.98
C ALA A 615 47.60 -17.60 -48.31
N LEU A 616 47.00 -16.65 -49.03
CA LEU A 616 47.60 -15.34 -49.32
C LEU A 616 47.79 -14.48 -48.06
N LEU A 617 46.81 -14.44 -47.15
CA LEU A 617 46.97 -13.76 -45.86
C LEU A 617 48.02 -14.43 -44.97
N HIS A 618 48.06 -15.76 -44.94
CA HIS A 618 49.03 -16.52 -44.14
C HIS A 618 50.47 -16.42 -44.70
N ASP A 619 50.63 -16.38 -46.02
CA ASP A 619 51.94 -16.25 -46.68
C ASP A 619 52.49 -14.81 -46.60
N HIS A 620 51.61 -13.78 -46.63
CA HIS A 620 52.02 -12.39 -46.41
C HIS A 620 52.39 -12.08 -44.94
N LEU A 621 51.78 -12.77 -43.97
CA LEU A 621 52.14 -12.69 -42.56
C LEU A 621 53.33 -13.62 -42.20
N GLY A 622 53.59 -14.65 -43.00
CA GLY A 622 54.64 -15.66 -42.76
C GLY A 622 56.03 -15.28 -43.25
N GLN A 623 56.18 -14.38 -44.23
CA GLN A 623 57.49 -14.08 -44.85
C GLN A 623 58.10 -12.69 -44.59
N ARG A 624 57.56 -11.89 -43.65
CA ARG A 624 58.32 -10.75 -43.10
C ARG A 624 58.55 -10.96 -41.61
N GLN A 625 59.79 -10.71 -41.18
CA GLN A 625 60.24 -10.69 -39.79
C GLN A 625 59.11 -10.26 -38.86
N SER A 626 58.76 -11.13 -37.91
CA SER A 626 57.76 -10.95 -36.86
C SER A 626 57.37 -9.48 -36.68
N LEU A 627 56.13 -9.11 -37.03
CA LEU A 627 55.53 -7.89 -36.50
C LEU A 627 55.60 -8.01 -34.98
N GLN A 628 56.59 -7.37 -34.36
CA GLN A 628 56.68 -7.31 -32.91
C GLN A 628 55.37 -6.70 -32.40
N MET A 629 54.84 -7.24 -31.30
CA MET A 629 53.55 -6.95 -30.64
C MET A 629 53.22 -5.46 -30.35
N ALA A 630 54.06 -4.52 -30.78
CA ALA A 630 53.96 -3.09 -30.55
C ALA A 630 53.27 -2.29 -31.68
N HIS A 631 52.86 -2.90 -32.80
CA HIS A 631 52.52 -2.15 -34.03
C HIS A 631 51.02 -1.96 -34.36
N ILE A 632 50.09 -2.56 -33.60
CA ILE A 632 48.64 -2.24 -33.69
C ILE A 632 48.14 -1.97 -32.27
N ASN A 633 48.36 -0.76 -31.79
CA ASN A 633 48.09 -0.36 -30.41
C ASN A 633 47.29 0.95 -30.31
N THR A 634 46.80 1.46 -31.45
CA THR A 634 45.94 2.64 -31.50
C THR A 634 44.64 2.33 -32.23
N LEU A 635 43.56 3.01 -31.83
CA LEU A 635 42.24 2.90 -32.48
C LEU A 635 42.33 3.19 -33.99
N ALA A 636 43.20 4.13 -34.38
CA ALA A 636 43.45 4.48 -35.78
C ALA A 636 44.07 3.32 -36.59
N GLN A 637 45.00 2.56 -36.00
CA GLN A 637 45.61 1.39 -36.66
C GLN A 637 44.62 0.24 -36.83
N LEU A 638 43.75 0.04 -35.85
CA LEU A 638 42.70 -0.98 -35.89
C LEU A 638 41.61 -0.61 -36.92
N GLN A 639 41.23 0.68 -36.98
CA GLN A 639 40.30 1.22 -37.98
C GLN A 639 40.89 1.16 -39.39
N ALA A 640 42.19 1.43 -39.56
CA ALA A 640 42.88 1.29 -40.84
C ALA A 640 42.88 -0.17 -41.32
N LEU A 641 43.10 -1.13 -40.42
CA LEU A 641 43.01 -2.56 -40.73
C LEU A 641 41.58 -2.98 -41.11
N ALA A 642 40.57 -2.56 -40.34
CA ALA A 642 39.17 -2.86 -40.63
C ALA A 642 38.69 -2.23 -41.95
N SER A 643 39.08 -0.97 -42.23
CA SER A 643 38.76 -0.28 -43.48
C SER A 643 39.48 -0.87 -44.69
N ALA A 644 40.69 -1.42 -44.50
CA ALA A 644 41.37 -2.19 -45.53
C ALA A 644 40.64 -3.50 -45.84
N VAL A 645 40.15 -4.20 -44.82
CA VAL A 645 39.35 -5.43 -44.97
C VAL A 645 38.02 -5.15 -45.66
N ASP A 646 37.29 -4.08 -45.28
CA ASP A 646 36.03 -3.68 -45.93
C ASP A 646 36.21 -3.31 -47.41
N ARG A 647 37.32 -2.65 -47.77
CA ARG A 647 37.64 -2.31 -49.17
C ARG A 647 37.98 -3.55 -50.01
N LEU A 648 38.63 -4.54 -49.40
CA LEU A 648 38.84 -5.87 -49.98
C LEU A 648 37.49 -6.58 -50.22
N MET A 649 36.58 -6.53 -49.25
CA MET A 649 35.23 -7.15 -49.34
C MET A 649 34.34 -6.52 -50.43
N LEU A 650 34.40 -5.20 -50.62
CA LEU A 650 33.64 -4.50 -51.67
C LEU A 650 34.05 -4.93 -53.08
N THR A 651 35.31 -5.35 -53.24
CA THR A 651 35.88 -5.85 -54.50
C THR A 651 35.42 -7.28 -54.79
N VAL A 652 35.28 -8.11 -53.76
CA VAL A 652 34.83 -9.52 -53.86
C VAL A 652 33.32 -9.63 -54.17
N ALA A 653 32.52 -8.63 -53.77
CA ALA A 653 31.07 -8.57 -54.06
C ALA A 653 30.71 -8.10 -55.49
N GLY A 654 31.68 -8.03 -56.41
CA GLY A 654 31.46 -7.61 -57.81
C GLY A 654 31.54 -6.11 -58.07
N GLY A 655 32.02 -5.31 -57.11
CA GLY A 655 32.39 -3.92 -57.31
C GLY A 655 33.65 -3.76 -58.18
N GLN A 656 33.85 -2.57 -58.77
CA GLN A 656 35.10 -2.25 -59.49
C GLN A 656 36.31 -2.46 -58.56
N PRO A 657 37.37 -3.17 -58.99
CA PRO A 657 38.53 -3.43 -58.15
C PRO A 657 39.24 -2.11 -57.82
N LEU A 658 39.20 -1.73 -56.54
CA LEU A 658 40.01 -0.63 -56.01
C LEU A 658 41.30 -1.21 -55.42
N VAL A 659 42.38 -0.47 -55.67
CA VAL A 659 43.79 -0.85 -55.56
C VAL A 659 44.15 -1.45 -54.19
N ALA A 660 45.07 -2.42 -54.20
CA ALA A 660 45.77 -2.95 -53.04
C ALA A 660 46.19 -1.86 -52.05
N LEU A 661 46.28 -2.22 -50.75
CA LEU A 661 46.74 -1.38 -49.63
C LEU A 661 47.65 -0.24 -50.11
N THR A 662 47.18 1.00 -50.00
CA THR A 662 47.96 2.15 -50.45
C THR A 662 49.19 2.34 -49.56
N PRO A 663 50.23 3.06 -50.02
CA PRO A 663 51.38 3.40 -49.18
C PRO A 663 50.99 4.13 -47.89
N GLU A 664 49.89 4.88 -47.88
CA GLU A 664 49.32 5.49 -46.67
C GLU A 664 48.68 4.47 -45.72
N ASP A 665 47.99 3.44 -46.24
CA ASP A 665 47.43 2.34 -45.45
C ASP A 665 48.55 1.49 -44.80
N LEU A 666 49.64 1.26 -45.52
CA LEU A 666 50.83 0.56 -45.02
C LEU A 666 51.57 1.38 -43.96
N ALA A 667 51.70 2.69 -44.18
CA ALA A 667 52.30 3.61 -43.22
C ALA A 667 51.50 3.70 -41.91
N LEU A 668 50.16 3.70 -42.00
CA LEU A 668 49.26 3.65 -40.84
C LEU A 668 49.45 2.36 -40.02
N LEU A 669 49.68 1.22 -40.68
CA LEU A 669 49.97 -0.07 -40.03
C LEU A 669 51.41 -0.22 -39.52
N GLY A 670 52.24 0.83 -39.62
CA GLY A 670 53.65 0.81 -39.21
C GLY A 670 54.55 -0.01 -40.13
N ILE A 671 54.07 -0.36 -41.32
CA ILE A 671 54.78 -1.14 -42.34
C ILE A 671 55.38 -0.15 -43.33
N ARG A 672 56.71 0.02 -43.30
CA ARG A 672 57.44 0.81 -44.30
C ARG A 672 57.66 0.06 -45.60
#